data_AF-A0A3D5VGZ4-F1
#
_entry.id   AF-A0A3D5VGZ4-F1
#
_cell.length_a   1.000
_cell.length_b   1.000
_cell.length_c   1.000
_cell.angle_alpha   90.00
_cell.angle_beta   90.00
_cell.angle_gamma   90.00
#
_symmetry.space_group_name_H-M   'P 1'
#
loop_
_entity.id
_entity.type
_entity.pdbx_description
1 polymer ?
#
loop_
_entity_poly.entity_id
_entity_poly.type
_entity_poly.pdbx_seq_one_letter_code
_entity_poly.pdbx_strand_id
1 'polypeptide(L)'
;MSLDPLKATKNVVDKYISYLETTFAFSDKELHCQLMHELRQPGKFAKGPILEATPPFEGGCSVEDFINEGVLSAQFRLLNVPELPVERNLYLHQEQAVRKLVTEKRNIIVSTGTGSGKTETFLLPILNHLFRQKEQGKLGPGVRALLLYPMNALANDQLKRLRKLLKNYPDITFGSYTGETEHSEQQAVERFRKMYPRERILENELLSRDQMKETPPHILLTNYAMLEYLLLRPNDNVFFDGDCAQDWRFIVIDEAHTYAGAKGIEMAMLLRRLKDRVVLSEAGELQCIGTSATLGGEEKDFSDVARFGSGLFGETFEWVPEDNRRQDVVTGTKKNLTIAVDSWGTPSEDLYNNWVRIVNEEEDKIAGFVETGRNFGVPNSILEQGRDAGGWVNFLYSALAGDSRLIALQEMLEQGPCFLDAAAGSIFPRDIDGQKQLVDLVHLANKARLHEGEQPLLPARYHLFIRAIEGGYVSLLPQKRFFLDRYEWLEKEGIKYPVFEVATCRRCNSLYFSGETQTEENSKVFKQLGRQFYENKNSLEYYLILESGEPVPDNEDEMIASGEVSGGEKFLLCGLCGAIGHADNVEFPCNCGAENYFSVIKVPAKDGNVHKCPACGSTLSVGSIVRRFMLGADAVTSVLGTALYQQIPEREEDLELRVDDDDDEWGSVSNGENKSNRRLLIFSDSRQDAAFFATYLQNSYNQILHRRLIVMTLEQHWDKIISNNWRVGDLADSLKRILADLNLYPDKSSQALEAEAWKWVLNEFMAMERIGLEGLGLLGFTPVLPPGWDPPRALLGSPWHFSKQEATELIMVLLDSMRKNSAVLFPDSVSPKDEYFSPRNREYFFKENVSVSGRIYSWLPSNEHVNNTRLDYLLRLAQAAGSTDARAEAINILTGIWVNLLIKVDAPWQGHFSSIHDGNNGAVFRLRPEYWELRPAGINNSVRWYQCDKCRHLTLHNIRGICPTYRCGGKLSECDPNEELADNHYRRLYLETLPLSMQAVEHTAQLTSERASEIQKEFYDGKVNILSCSTTFELGVDVGDLETVFMRNVPPTAANYIQRAGRAGRRTSSTAYVLTFAQRRSHDFSHYAEPLRIIRGEIRP
;
A
#
# COMPACT_ATOMS: atom_id res chain seq x y z
N MET A 1 -0.96 -11.09 -20.89
CA MET A 1 -2.29 -11.12 -20.22
C MET A 1 -2.51 -9.83 -19.43
N SER A 2 -3.75 -9.34 -19.29
CA SER A 2 -4.09 -8.22 -18.39
C SER A 2 -4.61 -8.73 -17.04
N LEU A 3 -4.60 -7.87 -16.02
CA LEU A 3 -5.19 -8.18 -14.72
C LEU A 3 -6.70 -8.49 -14.83
N ASP A 4 -7.14 -9.59 -14.23
CA ASP A 4 -8.56 -9.96 -14.09
C ASP A 4 -9.17 -9.22 -12.89
N PRO A 5 -10.13 -8.30 -13.11
CA PRO A 5 -10.70 -7.46 -12.05
C PRO A 5 -11.54 -8.25 -11.03
N LEU A 6 -12.19 -9.36 -11.42
CA LEU A 6 -12.99 -10.18 -10.51
C LEU A 6 -12.09 -11.00 -9.61
N LYS A 7 -11.09 -11.66 -10.20
CA LYS A 7 -10.09 -12.43 -9.46
C LYS A 7 -9.30 -11.52 -8.52
N ALA A 8 -8.88 -10.34 -8.99
CA ALA A 8 -8.18 -9.36 -8.16
C ALA A 8 -9.06 -8.85 -7.00
N THR A 9 -10.32 -8.50 -7.27
CA THR A 9 -11.26 -8.06 -6.23
C THR A 9 -11.44 -9.13 -5.16
N LYS A 10 -11.74 -10.37 -5.58
CA LYS A 10 -11.91 -11.49 -4.67
C LYS A 10 -10.67 -11.73 -3.82
N ASN A 11 -9.49 -11.84 -4.45
CA ASN A 11 -8.23 -12.10 -3.74
C ASN A 11 -7.85 -10.98 -2.76
N VAL A 12 -8.06 -9.72 -3.12
CA VAL A 12 -7.78 -8.59 -2.23
C VAL A 12 -8.75 -8.58 -1.04
N VAL A 13 -10.05 -8.78 -1.28
CA VAL A 13 -11.07 -8.82 -0.21
C VAL A 13 -10.86 -10.01 0.71
N ASP A 14 -10.67 -11.21 0.16
CA ASP A 14 -10.45 -12.44 0.94
C ASP A 14 -9.19 -12.34 1.80
N LYS A 15 -8.09 -11.79 1.25
CA LYS A 15 -6.87 -11.53 2.03
C LYS A 15 -7.10 -10.52 3.14
N TYR A 16 -7.88 -9.47 2.92
CA TYR A 16 -8.22 -8.50 3.95
C TYR A 16 -9.07 -9.12 5.07
N ILE A 17 -10.14 -9.85 4.73
CA ILE A 17 -11.00 -10.51 5.72
C ILE A 17 -10.22 -11.58 6.49
N SER A 18 -9.46 -12.43 5.81
CA SER A 18 -8.61 -13.44 6.45
C SER A 18 -7.59 -12.81 7.41
N TYR A 19 -7.01 -11.66 7.05
CA TYR A 19 -6.13 -10.89 7.92
C TYR A 19 -6.87 -10.42 9.18
N LEU A 20 -8.10 -9.90 9.06
CA LEU A 20 -8.93 -9.50 10.22
C LEU A 20 -9.25 -10.70 11.12
N GLU A 21 -9.65 -11.83 10.54
CA GLU A 21 -9.99 -13.08 11.26
C GLU A 21 -8.79 -13.62 12.05
N THR A 22 -7.60 -13.57 11.47
CA THR A 22 -6.36 -14.01 12.13
C THR A 22 -5.89 -13.02 13.21
N THR A 23 -6.21 -11.74 13.03
CA THR A 23 -5.72 -10.64 13.88
C THR A 23 -6.56 -10.45 15.14
N PHE A 24 -7.86 -10.71 15.06
CA PHE A 24 -8.83 -10.50 16.13
C PHE A 24 -9.50 -11.79 16.55
N ALA A 25 -9.47 -12.07 17.85
CA ALA A 25 -10.13 -13.23 18.43
C ALA A 25 -10.57 -12.93 19.86
N PHE A 26 -11.64 -13.58 20.30
CA PHE A 26 -12.09 -13.56 21.68
C PHE A 26 -11.84 -14.92 22.33
N SER A 27 -11.53 -14.91 23.63
CA SER A 27 -11.52 -16.11 24.47
C SER A 27 -12.94 -16.62 24.76
N ASP A 28 -13.91 -15.71 24.83
CA ASP A 28 -15.34 -16.01 24.85
C ASP A 28 -15.79 -16.55 23.48
N LYS A 29 -16.30 -17.80 23.47
CA LYS A 29 -16.73 -18.49 22.25
C LYS A 29 -17.94 -17.84 21.59
N GLU A 30 -18.89 -17.33 22.36
CA GLU A 30 -20.10 -16.69 21.84
C GLU A 30 -19.74 -15.38 21.12
N LEU A 31 -18.94 -14.53 21.77
CA LEU A 31 -18.46 -13.29 21.16
C LEU A 31 -17.55 -13.55 19.94
N HIS A 32 -16.74 -14.61 19.98
CA HIS A 32 -15.90 -14.98 18.83
C HIS A 32 -16.74 -15.41 17.62
N CYS A 33 -17.78 -16.22 17.82
CA CYS A 33 -18.70 -16.58 16.74
C CYS A 33 -19.40 -15.34 16.15
N GLN A 34 -19.83 -14.40 17.00
CA GLN A 34 -20.43 -13.14 16.53
C GLN A 34 -19.43 -12.29 15.73
N LEU A 35 -18.16 -12.21 16.16
CA LEU A 35 -17.10 -11.53 15.42
C LEU A 35 -16.90 -12.13 14.02
N MET A 36 -16.80 -13.46 13.90
CA MET A 36 -16.64 -14.12 12.59
C MET A 36 -17.84 -13.86 11.68
N HIS A 37 -19.05 -13.88 12.23
CA HIS A 37 -20.26 -13.56 11.49
C HIS A 37 -20.25 -12.12 10.98
N GLU A 38 -19.91 -11.15 11.84
CA GLU A 38 -19.82 -9.73 11.47
C GLU A 38 -18.75 -9.45 10.41
N LEU A 39 -17.61 -10.15 10.45
CA LEU A 39 -16.53 -9.99 9.46
C LEU A 39 -16.93 -10.51 8.07
N ARG A 40 -17.71 -11.59 7.99
CA ARG A 40 -18.12 -12.23 6.73
C ARG A 40 -19.41 -11.68 6.13
N GLN A 41 -20.00 -10.64 6.70
CA GLN A 41 -21.19 -9.99 6.12
C GLN A 41 -20.87 -9.40 4.73
N PRO A 42 -21.58 -9.81 3.65
CA PRO A 42 -21.35 -9.30 2.30
C PRO A 42 -21.51 -7.78 2.21
N GLY A 43 -20.66 -7.12 1.43
CA GLY A 43 -20.73 -5.67 1.19
C GLY A 43 -20.35 -4.78 2.38
N LYS A 44 -19.97 -5.36 3.53
CA LYS A 44 -19.66 -4.59 4.74
C LYS A 44 -18.32 -3.87 4.67
N PHE A 45 -17.29 -4.52 4.11
CA PHE A 45 -15.91 -4.01 4.07
C PHE A 45 -15.40 -3.68 2.68
N ALA A 46 -16.08 -4.15 1.63
CA ALA A 46 -15.69 -3.94 0.24
C ALA A 46 -16.89 -3.47 -0.59
N LYS A 47 -16.66 -2.54 -1.50
CA LYS A 47 -17.63 -2.07 -2.50
C LYS A 47 -16.97 -2.01 -3.88
N GLY A 48 -17.57 -2.73 -4.82
CA GLY A 48 -17.07 -2.90 -6.17
C GLY A 48 -16.95 -4.39 -6.56
N PRO A 49 -16.47 -4.69 -7.78
CA PRO A 49 -15.88 -3.74 -8.71
C PRO A 49 -16.90 -2.74 -9.26
N ILE A 50 -16.49 -1.49 -9.43
CA ILE A 50 -17.26 -0.43 -10.10
C ILE A 50 -16.61 -0.20 -11.47
N LEU A 51 -17.42 -0.16 -12.52
CA LEU A 51 -16.98 0.06 -13.88
C LEU A 51 -17.18 1.54 -14.27
N GLU A 52 -16.14 2.18 -14.78
CA GLU A 52 -16.14 3.52 -15.35
C GLU A 52 -15.68 3.46 -16.81
N ALA A 53 -16.39 4.15 -17.72
CA ALA A 53 -15.88 4.41 -19.06
C ALA A 53 -15.21 5.78 -19.15
N THR A 54 -14.18 5.86 -19.99
CA THR A 54 -13.36 7.07 -20.15
C THR A 54 -13.33 7.49 -21.62
N PRO A 55 -14.46 7.96 -22.18
CA PRO A 55 -14.57 8.27 -23.60
C PRO A 55 -13.52 9.29 -24.07
N PRO A 56 -13.06 9.18 -25.32
CA PRO A 56 -12.11 10.13 -25.90
C PRO A 56 -12.76 11.49 -26.14
N PHE A 57 -11.93 12.53 -26.30
CA PHE A 57 -12.40 13.84 -26.72
C PHE A 57 -12.72 13.87 -28.21
N GLU A 58 -13.66 14.71 -28.60
CA GLU A 58 -13.99 14.97 -30.01
C GLU A 58 -12.80 15.60 -30.74
N GLY A 59 -12.60 15.19 -31.99
CA GLY A 59 -11.58 15.76 -32.87
C GLY A 59 -12.11 17.02 -33.55
N GLY A 60 -11.22 17.99 -33.75
CA GLY A 60 -11.42 19.20 -34.55
C GLY A 60 -10.43 19.26 -35.71
N CYS A 61 -10.14 20.47 -36.18
CA CYS A 61 -9.20 20.71 -37.28
C CYS A 61 -7.76 20.28 -36.96
N SER A 62 -7.00 19.93 -38.01
CA SER A 62 -5.55 19.73 -37.91
C SER A 62 -4.78 21.05 -37.84
N VAL A 63 -3.50 21.00 -37.49
CA VAL A 63 -2.62 22.19 -37.56
C VAL A 63 -2.48 22.67 -39.00
N GLU A 64 -2.41 21.74 -39.96
CA GLU A 64 -2.32 22.06 -41.39
C GLU A 64 -3.58 22.79 -41.88
N ASP A 65 -4.78 22.39 -41.42
CA ASP A 65 -6.02 23.11 -41.73
C ASP A 65 -5.97 24.55 -41.23
N PHE A 66 -5.50 24.77 -40.00
CA PHE A 66 -5.34 26.12 -39.44
C PHE A 66 -4.34 26.99 -40.19
N ILE A 67 -3.28 26.39 -40.74
CA ILE A 67 -2.31 27.10 -41.59
C ILE A 67 -2.97 27.49 -42.91
N ASN A 68 -3.73 26.57 -43.52
CA ASN A 68 -4.43 26.81 -44.78
C ASN A 68 -5.54 27.87 -44.65
N GLU A 69 -6.22 27.92 -43.50
CA GLU A 69 -7.17 28.98 -43.14
C GLU A 69 -6.48 30.34 -42.84
N GLY A 70 -5.16 30.35 -42.65
CA GLY A 70 -4.39 31.54 -42.28
C GLY A 70 -4.47 31.93 -40.80
N VAL A 71 -5.08 31.11 -39.95
CA VAL A 71 -5.15 31.33 -38.50
C VAL A 71 -3.77 31.14 -37.87
N LEU A 72 -3.08 30.05 -38.20
CA LEU A 72 -1.72 29.77 -37.75
C LEU A 72 -0.68 30.13 -38.83
N SER A 73 0.54 30.47 -38.40
CA SER A 73 1.67 30.76 -39.29
C SER A 73 2.15 29.51 -40.04
N ALA A 74 2.61 29.67 -41.28
CA ALA A 74 3.23 28.59 -42.05
C ALA A 74 4.54 28.06 -41.43
N GLN A 75 5.13 28.80 -40.48
CA GLN A 75 6.35 28.41 -39.75
C GLN A 75 6.18 27.15 -38.91
N PHE A 76 4.94 26.77 -38.56
CA PHE A 76 4.67 25.50 -37.86
C PHE A 76 5.18 24.28 -38.65
N ARG A 77 5.22 24.33 -39.98
CA ARG A 77 5.78 23.25 -40.82
C ARG A 77 7.28 23.01 -40.59
N LEU A 78 8.00 24.03 -40.11
CA LEU A 78 9.44 23.92 -39.83
C LEU A 78 9.75 23.24 -38.50
N LEU A 79 8.76 23.07 -37.61
CA LEU A 79 8.96 22.28 -36.39
C LEU A 79 9.31 20.84 -36.77
N ASN A 80 8.50 20.20 -37.63
CA ASN A 80 8.73 18.87 -38.18
C ASN A 80 9.20 17.85 -37.12
N VAL A 81 8.41 17.67 -36.06
CA VAL A 81 8.72 16.78 -34.93
C VAL A 81 7.55 15.85 -34.61
N PRO A 82 7.80 14.62 -34.13
CA PRO A 82 6.76 13.66 -33.78
C PRO A 82 5.78 14.15 -32.69
N GLU A 83 6.19 15.07 -31.84
CA GLU A 83 5.39 15.61 -30.74
C GLU A 83 4.21 16.47 -31.23
N LEU A 84 4.32 17.06 -32.42
CA LEU A 84 3.28 17.86 -33.04
C LEU A 84 3.28 17.68 -34.58
N PRO A 85 2.79 16.54 -35.09
CA PRO A 85 2.61 16.34 -36.53
C PRO A 85 1.58 17.34 -37.06
N VAL A 86 1.83 17.95 -38.21
CA VAL A 86 0.95 19.02 -38.72
C VAL A 86 -0.39 18.49 -39.23
N GLU A 87 -0.41 17.25 -39.70
CA GLU A 87 -1.59 16.54 -40.18
C GLU A 87 -2.45 15.95 -39.04
N ARG A 88 -1.96 16.00 -37.79
CA ARG A 88 -2.69 15.48 -36.64
C ARG A 88 -3.89 16.39 -36.35
N ASN A 89 -5.08 15.78 -36.28
CA ASN A 89 -6.28 16.45 -35.78
C ASN A 89 -6.11 16.85 -34.31
N LEU A 90 -6.37 18.13 -34.03
CA LEU A 90 -6.45 18.63 -32.66
C LEU A 90 -7.77 18.18 -32.03
N TYR A 91 -7.89 18.26 -30.71
CA TYR A 91 -9.19 18.10 -30.07
C TYR A 91 -10.05 19.36 -30.27
N LEU A 92 -11.37 19.20 -30.24
CA LEU A 92 -12.30 20.32 -30.46
C LEU A 92 -12.06 21.49 -29.48
N HIS A 93 -11.76 21.20 -28.20
CA HIS A 93 -11.42 22.24 -27.23
C HIS A 93 -10.09 22.94 -27.52
N GLN A 94 -9.14 22.25 -28.16
CA GLN A 94 -7.89 22.88 -28.63
C GLN A 94 -8.18 23.81 -29.80
N GLU A 95 -9.02 23.38 -30.74
CA GLU A 95 -9.46 24.21 -31.86
C GLU A 95 -10.16 25.48 -31.36
N GLN A 96 -11.15 25.34 -30.48
CA GLN A 96 -11.88 26.46 -29.88
C GLN A 96 -10.95 27.42 -29.14
N ALA A 97 -10.02 26.90 -28.34
CA ALA A 97 -9.03 27.72 -27.63
C ALA A 97 -8.14 28.50 -28.60
N VAL A 98 -7.63 27.86 -29.66
CA VAL A 98 -6.79 28.50 -30.68
C VAL A 98 -7.55 29.62 -31.38
N ARG A 99 -8.79 29.38 -31.83
CA ARG A 99 -9.61 30.41 -32.50
C ARG A 99 -9.88 31.59 -31.57
N LYS A 100 -10.25 31.35 -30.32
CA LYS A 100 -10.50 32.41 -29.32
C LYS A 100 -9.25 33.25 -29.02
N LEU A 101 -8.10 32.61 -28.85
CA LEU A 101 -6.87 33.31 -28.51
C LEU A 101 -6.26 34.05 -29.70
N VAL A 102 -6.26 33.45 -30.88
CA VAL A 102 -5.60 33.98 -32.07
C VAL A 102 -6.48 34.95 -32.85
N THR A 103 -7.73 34.58 -33.11
CA THR A 103 -8.65 35.37 -33.96
C THR A 103 -9.43 36.38 -33.14
N GLU A 104 -10.01 35.97 -32.01
CA GLU A 104 -10.90 36.81 -31.20
C GLU A 104 -10.16 37.63 -30.12
N LYS A 105 -8.88 37.29 -29.85
CA LYS A 105 -8.04 37.89 -28.81
C LYS A 105 -8.68 37.88 -27.41
N ARG A 106 -9.40 36.81 -27.07
CA ARG A 106 -10.05 36.63 -25.77
C ARG A 106 -9.11 36.03 -24.72
N ASN A 107 -9.51 36.14 -23.45
CA ASN A 107 -8.95 35.37 -22.34
C ASN A 107 -9.72 34.06 -22.23
N ILE A 108 -9.09 32.97 -21.78
CA ILE A 108 -9.78 31.68 -21.66
C ILE A 108 -9.45 30.93 -20.38
N ILE A 109 -10.44 30.22 -19.83
CA ILE A 109 -10.23 29.13 -18.88
C ILE A 109 -10.52 27.81 -19.59
N VAL A 110 -9.50 26.97 -19.69
CA VAL A 110 -9.63 25.62 -20.25
C VAL A 110 -9.90 24.64 -19.12
N SER A 111 -11.15 24.19 -19.01
CA SER A 111 -11.58 23.22 -18.01
C SER A 111 -11.81 21.86 -18.64
N THR A 112 -10.75 21.03 -18.67
CA THR A 112 -10.79 19.69 -19.28
C THR A 112 -10.07 18.66 -18.41
N GLY A 113 -10.42 17.38 -18.57
CA GLY A 113 -9.84 16.26 -17.82
C GLY A 113 -8.31 16.15 -17.97
N THR A 114 -7.69 15.25 -17.20
CA THR A 114 -6.25 14.99 -17.38
C THR A 114 -5.97 14.26 -18.69
N GLY A 115 -4.83 14.53 -19.32
CA GLY A 115 -4.44 13.89 -20.58
C GLY A 115 -5.19 14.40 -21.82
N SER A 116 -6.02 15.44 -21.71
CA SER A 116 -6.78 16.05 -22.80
C SER A 116 -5.96 16.96 -23.73
N GLY A 117 -4.64 17.06 -23.55
CA GLY A 117 -3.80 17.99 -24.31
C GLY A 117 -4.08 19.47 -24.00
N LYS A 118 -4.22 19.82 -22.71
CA LYS A 118 -4.36 21.23 -22.25
C LYS A 118 -3.18 22.11 -22.63
N THR A 119 -1.98 21.55 -22.79
CA THR A 119 -0.81 22.35 -23.12
C THR A 119 -0.95 23.01 -24.50
N GLU A 120 -1.48 22.28 -25.46
CA GLU A 120 -1.64 22.72 -26.85
C GLU A 120 -2.59 23.92 -26.97
N THR A 121 -3.57 24.05 -26.07
CA THR A 121 -4.55 25.15 -26.08
C THR A 121 -3.89 26.52 -25.91
N PHE A 122 -2.78 26.59 -25.16
CA PHE A 122 -2.04 27.84 -24.94
C PHE A 122 -0.71 27.87 -25.70
N LEU A 123 -0.08 26.72 -25.93
CA LEU A 123 1.22 26.67 -26.59
C LEU A 123 1.12 27.03 -28.08
N LEU A 124 0.09 26.56 -28.80
CA LEU A 124 -0.09 26.89 -30.22
C LEU A 124 -0.29 28.40 -30.44
N PRO A 125 -1.16 29.11 -29.68
CA PRO A 125 -1.29 30.57 -29.80
C PRO A 125 0.00 31.34 -29.46
N ILE A 126 0.74 30.90 -28.43
CA ILE A 126 2.03 31.53 -28.06
C ILE A 126 3.04 31.38 -29.20
N LEU A 127 3.23 30.16 -29.72
CA LEU A 127 4.16 29.92 -30.82
C LEU A 127 3.73 30.67 -32.09
N ASN A 128 2.43 30.73 -32.39
CA ASN A 128 1.93 31.52 -33.50
C ASN A 128 2.32 33.00 -33.36
N HIS A 129 2.15 33.59 -32.18
CA HIS A 129 2.56 34.98 -31.95
C HIS A 129 4.05 35.20 -32.20
N LEU A 130 4.91 34.31 -31.68
CA LEU A 130 6.36 34.38 -31.87
C LEU A 130 6.77 34.20 -33.33
N PHE A 131 6.15 33.25 -34.04
CA PHE A 131 6.37 33.06 -35.48
C PHE A 131 5.97 34.29 -36.29
N ARG A 132 4.83 34.91 -35.97
CA ARG A 132 4.38 36.15 -36.62
C ARG A 132 5.33 37.33 -36.33
N GLN A 133 5.89 37.43 -35.11
CA GLN A 133 6.91 38.45 -34.81
C GLN A 133 8.19 38.22 -35.62
N LYS A 134 8.61 36.97 -35.79
CA LYS A 134 9.77 36.62 -36.63
C LYS A 134 9.54 36.96 -38.10
N GLU A 135 8.37 36.60 -38.64
CA GLU A 135 7.97 36.96 -40.01
C GLU A 135 8.01 38.48 -40.25
N GLN A 136 7.75 39.26 -39.20
CA GLN A 136 7.77 40.73 -39.23
C GLN A 136 9.15 41.34 -38.92
N GLY A 137 10.17 40.53 -38.59
CA GLY A 137 11.49 41.00 -38.19
C GLY A 137 11.52 41.72 -36.83
N LYS A 138 10.53 41.47 -35.96
CA LYS A 138 10.38 42.07 -34.63
C LYS A 138 10.81 41.15 -33.48
N LEU A 139 11.25 39.94 -33.79
CA LEU A 139 11.68 38.97 -32.79
C LEU A 139 13.08 39.37 -32.26
N GLY A 140 13.16 39.89 -31.04
CA GLY A 140 14.40 40.18 -30.31
C GLY A 140 14.39 39.54 -28.91
N PRO A 141 15.38 39.73 -28.04
CA PRO A 141 15.33 39.25 -26.65
C PRO A 141 14.17 39.89 -25.85
N GLY A 142 13.54 39.15 -24.95
CA GLY A 142 12.41 39.64 -24.14
C GLY A 142 11.34 38.60 -23.84
N VAL A 143 10.65 38.73 -22.70
CA VAL A 143 9.60 37.78 -22.30
C VAL A 143 8.29 38.12 -23.02
N ARG A 144 7.73 37.14 -23.74
CA ARG A 144 6.42 37.28 -24.44
C ARG A 144 5.34 36.47 -23.72
N ALA A 145 5.74 35.32 -23.18
CA ALA A 145 4.84 34.43 -22.45
C ALA A 145 5.46 33.99 -21.11
N LEU A 146 4.68 34.17 -20.04
CA LEU A 146 4.98 33.62 -18.72
C LEU A 146 4.10 32.41 -18.44
N LEU A 147 4.71 31.26 -18.16
CA LEU A 147 4.02 30.01 -17.83
C LEU A 147 4.26 29.70 -16.35
N LEU A 148 3.18 29.77 -15.57
CA LEU A 148 3.19 29.56 -14.13
C LEU A 148 2.67 28.17 -13.79
N TYR A 149 3.52 27.42 -13.08
CA TYR A 149 3.21 26.09 -12.59
C TYR A 149 3.15 26.07 -11.06
N PRO A 150 2.29 25.22 -10.46
CA PRO A 150 2.24 25.08 -9.01
C PRO A 150 3.46 24.34 -8.43
N MET A 151 4.19 23.59 -9.26
CA MET A 151 5.34 22.76 -8.83
C MET A 151 6.47 22.76 -9.86
N ASN A 152 7.72 22.70 -9.39
CA ASN A 152 8.91 22.60 -10.26
C ASN A 152 8.90 21.37 -11.18
N ALA A 153 8.36 20.24 -10.70
CA ALA A 153 8.28 19.01 -11.50
C ALA A 153 7.46 19.21 -12.78
N LEU A 154 6.35 19.96 -12.70
CA LEU A 154 5.53 20.32 -13.87
C LEU A 154 6.29 21.24 -14.82
N ALA A 155 6.96 22.27 -14.27
CA ALA A 155 7.77 23.18 -15.07
C ALA A 155 8.88 22.42 -15.83
N ASN A 156 9.55 21.46 -15.17
CA ASN A 156 10.60 20.64 -15.76
C ASN A 156 10.07 19.69 -16.84
N ASP A 157 8.91 19.08 -16.64
CA ASP A 157 8.28 18.23 -17.67
C ASP A 157 7.83 19.05 -18.89
N GLN A 158 7.32 20.27 -18.69
CA GLN A 158 7.00 21.16 -19.79
C GLN A 158 8.26 21.71 -20.48
N LEU A 159 9.37 21.87 -19.75
CA LEU A 159 10.67 22.21 -20.33
C LEU A 159 11.17 21.09 -21.26
N LYS A 160 11.10 19.82 -20.84
CA LYS A 160 11.43 18.66 -21.70
C LYS A 160 10.56 18.64 -22.95
N ARG A 161 9.26 18.97 -22.81
CA ARG A 161 8.34 19.04 -23.94
C ARG A 161 8.71 20.15 -24.92
N LEU A 162 9.02 21.35 -24.42
CA LEU A 162 9.48 22.47 -25.25
C LEU A 162 10.79 22.16 -25.96
N ARG A 163 11.73 21.48 -25.29
CA ARG A 163 12.99 21.02 -25.88
C ARG A 163 12.76 20.12 -27.09
N LYS A 164 11.85 19.16 -26.96
CA LYS A 164 11.47 18.29 -28.08
C LYS A 164 10.81 19.07 -29.20
N LEU A 165 9.84 19.94 -28.86
CA LEU A 165 9.06 20.70 -29.83
C LEU A 165 9.91 21.69 -30.63
N LEU A 166 10.83 22.40 -29.98
CA LEU A 166 11.63 23.49 -30.55
C LEU A 166 13.03 23.05 -30.99
N LYS A 167 13.33 21.74 -31.01
CA LYS A 167 14.63 21.16 -31.39
C LYS A 167 15.12 21.63 -32.77
N ASN A 168 14.20 21.89 -33.69
CA ASN A 168 14.47 22.31 -35.07
C ASN A 168 14.23 23.83 -35.30
N TYR A 169 14.04 24.62 -34.23
CA TYR A 169 13.68 26.04 -34.34
C TYR A 169 14.49 26.94 -33.38
N PRO A 170 15.76 27.24 -33.69
CA PRO A 170 16.68 27.91 -32.76
C PRO A 170 16.34 29.37 -32.44
N ASP A 171 15.50 30.04 -33.24
CA ASP A 171 15.20 31.47 -33.00
C ASP A 171 14.25 31.70 -31.81
N ILE A 172 13.44 30.70 -31.44
CA ILE A 172 12.53 30.82 -30.28
C ILE A 172 13.25 30.28 -29.05
N THR A 173 13.68 31.20 -28.19
CA THR A 173 14.33 30.89 -26.91
C THR A 173 13.34 30.66 -25.77
N PHE A 174 13.65 29.72 -24.89
CA PHE A 174 12.85 29.39 -23.72
C PHE A 174 13.75 29.04 -22.52
N GLY A 175 13.22 29.16 -21.31
CA GLY A 175 13.98 28.88 -20.09
C GLY A 175 13.11 28.72 -18.85
N SER A 176 13.60 27.95 -17.89
CA SER A 176 12.94 27.75 -16.58
C SER A 176 13.70 28.49 -15.49
N TYR A 177 13.08 29.50 -14.88
CA TYR A 177 13.65 30.23 -13.75
C TYR A 177 12.95 29.79 -12.47
N THR A 178 13.57 28.90 -11.71
CA THR A 178 13.08 28.36 -10.44
C THR A 178 14.15 28.46 -9.36
N GLY A 179 13.81 28.02 -8.15
CA GLY A 179 14.79 27.87 -7.07
C GLY A 179 15.96 26.95 -7.42
N GLU A 180 15.79 26.08 -8.42
CA GLU A 180 16.79 25.12 -8.87
C GLU A 180 17.64 25.63 -10.06
N THR A 181 17.31 26.77 -10.66
CA THR A 181 18.10 27.27 -11.81
C THR A 181 19.45 27.76 -11.33
N GLU A 182 20.53 27.19 -11.89
CA GLU A 182 21.90 27.54 -11.53
C GLU A 182 22.24 28.98 -11.93
N HIS A 183 23.16 29.60 -11.19
CA HIS A 183 23.56 30.98 -11.45
C HIS A 183 24.42 31.08 -12.71
N SER A 184 25.53 30.35 -12.74
CA SER A 184 26.49 30.40 -13.84
C SER A 184 26.22 29.32 -14.89
N GLU A 185 26.63 29.60 -16.13
CA GLU A 185 26.50 28.68 -17.26
C GLU A 185 27.25 27.36 -17.04
N GLN A 186 28.46 27.41 -16.48
CA GLN A 186 29.27 26.22 -16.23
C GLN A 186 28.54 25.20 -15.33
N GLN A 187 27.97 25.67 -14.22
CA GLN A 187 27.21 24.82 -13.29
C GLN A 187 25.94 24.28 -13.94
N ALA A 188 25.25 25.11 -14.72
CA ALA A 188 24.04 24.71 -15.43
C ALA A 188 24.32 23.59 -16.45
N VAL A 189 25.41 23.69 -17.21
CA VAL A 189 25.83 22.68 -18.19
C VAL A 189 26.24 21.37 -17.52
N GLU A 190 27.01 21.42 -16.44
CA GLU A 190 27.39 20.23 -15.66
C GLU A 190 26.15 19.48 -15.14
N ARG A 191 25.22 20.23 -14.54
CA ARG A 191 23.96 19.67 -14.03
C ARG A 191 23.08 19.12 -15.16
N PHE A 192 22.99 19.80 -16.29
CA PHE A 192 22.25 19.31 -17.47
C PHE A 192 22.81 17.98 -17.94
N ARG A 193 24.14 17.87 -18.14
CA ARG A 193 24.79 16.63 -18.59
C ARG A 193 24.61 15.47 -17.61
N LYS A 194 24.54 15.77 -16.30
CA LYS A 194 24.27 14.74 -15.29
C LYS A 194 22.82 14.23 -15.35
N MET A 195 21.85 15.13 -15.51
CA MET A 195 20.43 14.75 -15.57
C MET A 195 20.02 14.14 -16.91
N TYR A 196 20.62 14.60 -18.00
CA TYR A 196 20.31 14.22 -19.38
C TYR A 196 21.59 13.82 -20.15
N PRO A 197 22.27 12.73 -19.75
CA PRO A 197 23.58 12.36 -20.31
C PRO A 197 23.59 12.07 -21.81
N ARG A 198 22.41 11.77 -22.38
CA ARG A 198 22.23 11.46 -23.80
C ARG A 198 21.54 12.58 -24.60
N GLU A 199 21.12 13.67 -23.95
CA GLU A 199 20.48 14.78 -24.66
C GLU A 199 21.49 15.86 -25.04
N ARG A 200 21.34 16.40 -26.25
CA ARG A 200 22.10 17.58 -26.67
C ARG A 200 21.51 18.84 -26.02
N ILE A 201 22.37 19.75 -25.60
CA ILE A 201 21.95 21.09 -25.20
C ILE A 201 21.54 21.84 -26.46
N LEU A 202 20.36 22.47 -26.45
CA LEU A 202 19.90 23.29 -27.56
C LEU A 202 20.37 24.74 -27.37
N GLU A 203 20.72 25.41 -28.47
CA GLU A 203 21.14 26.82 -28.45
C GLU A 203 20.03 27.76 -27.96
N ASN A 204 18.77 27.36 -28.13
CA ASN A 204 17.60 28.13 -27.75
C ASN A 204 17.03 27.78 -26.36
N GLU A 205 17.65 26.84 -25.64
CA GLU A 205 17.32 26.56 -24.24
C GLU A 205 18.28 27.32 -23.33
N LEU A 206 17.79 28.35 -22.65
CA LEU A 206 18.61 29.12 -21.72
C LEU A 206 18.67 28.37 -20.38
N LEU A 207 19.86 28.01 -19.93
CA LEU A 207 20.04 27.08 -18.80
C LEU A 207 20.34 27.80 -17.47
N SER A 208 20.99 28.97 -17.51
CA SER A 208 21.47 29.67 -16.31
C SER A 208 20.74 31.00 -16.09
N ARG A 209 20.74 31.47 -14.84
CA ARG A 209 20.17 32.77 -14.48
C ARG A 209 20.91 33.91 -15.17
N ASP A 210 22.23 33.83 -15.30
CA ASP A 210 23.03 34.87 -15.93
C ASP A 210 22.69 35.00 -17.43
N GLN A 211 22.57 33.87 -18.13
CA GLN A 211 22.19 33.83 -19.54
C GLN A 211 20.77 34.38 -19.78
N MET A 212 19.81 34.01 -18.91
CA MET A 212 18.45 34.54 -18.99
C MET A 212 18.39 36.05 -18.69
N LYS A 213 19.30 36.59 -17.88
CA LYS A 213 19.33 38.04 -17.60
C LYS A 213 19.96 38.83 -18.73
N GLU A 214 21.01 38.29 -19.34
CA GLU A 214 21.69 38.92 -20.48
C GLU A 214 20.79 38.91 -21.72
N THR A 215 20.14 37.79 -21.99
CA THR A 215 19.22 37.60 -23.12
C THR A 215 17.91 36.97 -22.63
N PRO A 216 16.93 37.76 -22.18
CA PRO A 216 15.67 37.22 -21.68
C PRO A 216 14.95 36.29 -22.67
N PRO A 217 14.47 35.11 -22.22
CA PRO A 217 13.83 34.14 -23.11
C PRO A 217 12.45 34.62 -23.57
N HIS A 218 12.02 34.15 -24.74
CA HIS A 218 10.66 34.41 -25.25
C HIS A 218 9.58 33.77 -24.38
N ILE A 219 9.84 32.54 -23.92
CA ILE A 219 8.95 31.75 -23.06
C ILE A 219 9.65 31.51 -21.72
N LEU A 220 9.12 32.10 -20.66
CA LEU A 220 9.64 31.98 -19.30
C LEU A 220 8.75 31.05 -18.46
N LEU A 221 9.31 29.95 -17.97
CA LEU A 221 8.64 29.03 -17.07
C LEU A 221 9.08 29.32 -15.63
N THR A 222 8.13 29.43 -14.71
CA THR A 222 8.44 29.62 -13.29
C THR A 222 7.29 29.13 -12.39
N ASN A 223 7.42 29.35 -11.07
CA ASN A 223 6.38 29.08 -10.09
C ASN A 223 6.02 30.37 -9.33
N TYR A 224 4.90 30.36 -8.60
CA TYR A 224 4.39 31.56 -7.91
C TYR A 224 5.41 32.16 -6.91
N ALA A 225 6.11 31.31 -6.16
CA ALA A 225 7.07 31.76 -5.16
C ALA A 225 8.29 32.43 -5.80
N MET A 226 8.79 31.85 -6.91
CA MET A 226 9.92 32.40 -7.64
C MET A 226 9.53 33.67 -8.40
N LEU A 227 8.32 33.77 -8.95
CA LEU A 227 7.80 35.01 -9.54
C LEU A 227 7.79 36.16 -8.53
N GLU A 228 7.38 35.90 -7.29
CA GLU A 228 7.45 36.91 -6.23
C GLU A 228 8.89 37.38 -5.96
N TYR A 229 9.86 36.47 -5.92
CA TYR A 229 11.26 36.85 -5.79
C TYR A 229 11.78 37.64 -7.00
N LEU A 230 11.40 37.24 -8.22
CA LEU A 230 11.80 37.92 -9.45
C LEU A 230 11.32 39.37 -9.48
N LEU A 231 10.10 39.65 -8.98
CA LEU A 231 9.55 41.01 -8.92
C LEU A 231 10.19 41.90 -7.84
N LEU A 232 10.84 41.31 -6.83
CA LEU A 232 11.42 42.03 -5.70
C LEU A 232 12.93 42.27 -5.83
N ARG A 233 13.64 41.44 -6.60
CA ARG A 233 15.10 41.47 -6.68
C ARG A 233 15.57 42.46 -7.76
N PRO A 234 16.37 43.48 -7.41
CA PRO A 234 16.82 44.49 -8.38
C PRO A 234 17.57 43.91 -9.60
N ASN A 235 18.35 42.84 -9.38
CA ASN A 235 19.12 42.17 -10.43
C ASN A 235 18.27 41.29 -11.36
N ASP A 236 16.96 41.14 -11.10
CA ASP A 236 16.02 40.40 -11.93
C ASP A 236 15.05 41.35 -12.67
N ASN A 237 15.22 42.67 -12.53
CA ASN A 237 14.34 43.67 -13.16
C ASN A 237 14.31 43.59 -14.70
N VAL A 238 15.35 43.07 -15.35
CA VAL A 238 15.44 42.98 -16.83
C VAL A 238 14.29 42.22 -17.49
N PHE A 239 13.60 41.34 -16.75
CA PHE A 239 12.41 40.64 -17.26
C PHE A 239 11.15 41.52 -17.29
N PHE A 240 11.11 42.58 -16.48
CA PHE A 240 9.93 43.40 -16.23
C PHE A 240 10.14 44.90 -16.51
N ASP A 241 11.39 45.30 -16.77
CA ASP A 241 11.83 46.68 -17.00
C ASP A 241 12.73 46.81 -18.22
N GLY A 242 12.73 48.01 -18.79
CA GLY A 242 13.61 48.38 -19.90
C GLY A 242 13.14 47.86 -21.25
N ASP A 243 14.06 47.83 -22.21
CA ASP A 243 13.72 47.56 -23.62
C ASP A 243 13.24 46.12 -23.86
N CYS A 244 13.69 45.16 -23.06
CA CYS A 244 13.32 43.74 -23.18
C CYS A 244 11.97 43.37 -22.53
N ALA A 245 11.29 44.34 -21.89
CA ALA A 245 10.04 44.11 -21.15
C ALA A 245 8.79 44.67 -21.85
N GLN A 246 8.91 45.25 -23.04
CA GLN A 246 7.79 45.90 -23.73
C GLN A 246 6.89 44.94 -24.52
N ASP A 247 7.31 43.69 -24.71
CA ASP A 247 6.66 42.73 -25.60
C ASP A 247 5.80 41.68 -24.85
N TRP A 248 5.48 41.89 -23.58
CA TRP A 248 4.66 40.95 -22.81
C TRP A 248 3.28 40.78 -23.45
N ARG A 249 2.88 39.53 -23.69
CA ARG A 249 1.57 39.23 -24.32
C ARG A 249 0.75 38.17 -23.62
N PHE A 250 1.37 37.14 -23.04
CA PHE A 250 0.65 36.01 -22.46
C PHE A 250 1.02 35.74 -21.00
N ILE A 251 0.00 35.47 -20.18
CA ILE A 251 0.16 34.88 -18.85
C ILE A 251 -0.64 33.58 -18.81
N VAL A 252 0.05 32.46 -18.60
CA VAL A 252 -0.56 31.14 -18.46
C VAL A 252 -0.43 30.69 -17.02
N ILE A 253 -1.54 30.23 -16.43
CA ILE A 253 -1.55 29.52 -15.15
C ILE A 253 -2.04 28.11 -15.42
N ASP A 254 -1.13 27.15 -15.26
CA ASP A 254 -1.47 25.74 -15.35
C ASP A 254 -2.02 25.26 -14.00
N GLU A 255 -3.02 24.37 -14.02
CA GLU A 255 -3.67 23.82 -12.81
C GLU A 255 -4.25 24.89 -11.87
N ALA A 256 -5.01 25.83 -12.45
CA ALA A 256 -5.60 26.99 -11.77
C ALA A 256 -6.47 26.63 -10.55
N HIS A 257 -7.10 25.44 -10.50
CA HIS A 257 -7.88 24.98 -9.33
C HIS A 257 -7.03 24.78 -8.07
N THR A 258 -5.70 24.66 -8.19
CA THR A 258 -4.80 24.56 -7.04
C THR A 258 -4.71 25.88 -6.26
N TYR A 259 -5.10 27.00 -6.89
CA TYR A 259 -5.07 28.35 -6.32
C TYR A 259 -6.45 28.77 -5.80
N ALA A 260 -6.95 28.05 -4.80
CA ALA A 260 -8.19 28.38 -4.09
C ALA A 260 -7.93 29.02 -2.72
N GLY A 261 -8.94 29.69 -2.16
CA GLY A 261 -8.87 30.30 -0.82
C GLY A 261 -7.75 31.34 -0.69
N ALA A 262 -7.00 31.29 0.42
CA ALA A 262 -5.93 32.26 0.70
C ALA A 262 -4.82 32.27 -0.36
N LYS A 263 -4.40 31.09 -0.86
CA LYS A 263 -3.39 30.99 -1.93
C LYS A 263 -3.87 31.62 -3.23
N GLY A 264 -5.16 31.49 -3.54
CA GLY A 264 -5.79 32.16 -4.67
C GLY A 264 -5.70 33.68 -4.57
N ILE A 265 -5.96 34.23 -3.39
CA ILE A 265 -5.87 35.69 -3.13
C ILE A 265 -4.42 36.19 -3.31
N GLU A 266 -3.45 35.50 -2.72
CA GLU A 266 -2.02 35.84 -2.84
C GLU A 266 -1.58 35.83 -4.31
N MET A 267 -1.94 34.77 -5.04
CA MET A 267 -1.64 34.63 -6.46
C MET A 267 -2.26 35.76 -7.27
N ALA A 268 -3.52 36.09 -7.00
CA ALA A 268 -4.23 37.15 -7.68
C ALA A 268 -3.58 38.53 -7.43
N MET A 269 -3.11 38.81 -6.22
CA MET A 269 -2.37 40.04 -5.90
C MET A 269 -0.99 40.07 -6.55
N LEU A 270 -0.30 38.93 -6.62
CA LEU A 270 0.97 38.79 -7.33
C LEU A 270 0.82 39.11 -8.82
N LEU A 271 -0.22 38.60 -9.48
CA LEU A 271 -0.50 38.91 -10.89
C LEU A 271 -0.81 40.39 -11.10
N ARG A 272 -1.58 41.02 -10.20
CA ARG A 272 -1.84 42.47 -10.29
C ARG A 272 -0.53 43.28 -10.23
N ARG A 273 0.39 42.92 -9.33
CA ARG A 273 1.74 43.55 -9.25
C ARG A 273 2.53 43.36 -10.54
N LEU A 274 2.52 42.16 -11.10
CA LEU A 274 3.18 41.87 -12.37
C LEU A 274 2.61 42.73 -13.50
N LYS A 275 1.28 42.74 -13.66
CA LYS A 275 0.59 43.52 -14.69
C LYS A 275 0.84 45.01 -14.57
N ASP A 276 0.83 45.55 -13.35
CA ASP A 276 1.18 46.95 -13.10
C ASP A 276 2.59 47.26 -13.60
N ARG A 277 3.53 46.32 -13.41
CA ARG A 277 4.92 46.50 -13.81
C ARG A 277 5.13 46.47 -15.32
N VAL A 278 4.50 45.52 -16.03
CA VAL A 278 4.79 45.26 -17.46
C VAL A 278 3.85 45.96 -18.43
N VAL A 279 2.63 46.29 -18.00
CA VAL A 279 1.61 46.96 -18.84
C VAL A 279 0.83 48.05 -18.11
N LEU A 280 1.34 48.57 -16.98
CA LEU A 280 0.70 49.66 -16.21
C LEU A 280 -0.77 49.38 -15.83
N SER A 281 -1.11 48.11 -15.63
CA SER A 281 -2.47 47.65 -15.34
C SER A 281 -3.50 47.98 -16.44
N GLU A 282 -3.06 48.25 -17.67
CA GLU A 282 -3.94 48.48 -18.83
C GLU A 282 -4.69 47.19 -19.20
N ALA A 283 -6.02 47.28 -19.29
CA ALA A 283 -6.89 46.14 -19.55
C ALA A 283 -6.84 45.72 -21.02
N GLY A 284 -6.73 44.41 -21.27
CA GLY A 284 -6.73 43.84 -22.64
C GLY A 284 -5.37 43.83 -23.35
N GLU A 285 -4.32 44.40 -22.75
CA GLU A 285 -2.95 44.32 -23.28
C GLU A 285 -2.37 42.90 -23.16
N LEU A 286 -2.71 42.20 -22.07
CA LEU A 286 -2.29 40.82 -21.82
C LEU A 286 -3.44 39.84 -22.07
N GLN A 287 -3.12 38.70 -22.68
CA GLN A 287 -4.02 37.57 -22.80
C GLN A 287 -3.74 36.56 -21.68
N CYS A 288 -4.74 36.34 -20.84
CA CYS A 288 -4.68 35.46 -19.68
C CYS A 288 -5.31 34.11 -19.97
N ILE A 289 -4.58 33.04 -19.66
CA ILE A 289 -5.01 31.67 -19.91
C ILE A 289 -4.90 30.88 -18.61
N GLY A 290 -6.02 30.37 -18.10
CA GLY A 290 -6.04 29.42 -17.00
C GLY A 290 -6.33 28.03 -17.53
N THR A 291 -5.56 27.01 -17.14
CA THR A 291 -5.97 25.61 -17.37
C THR A 291 -6.40 25.01 -16.04
N SER A 292 -7.34 24.08 -16.08
CA SER A 292 -7.75 23.37 -14.88
C SER A 292 -8.24 21.97 -15.21
N ALA A 293 -7.92 20.99 -14.36
CA ALA A 293 -8.70 19.78 -14.32
C ALA A 293 -10.07 20.07 -13.66
N THR A 294 -11.15 19.89 -14.42
CA THR A 294 -12.51 19.70 -13.89
C THR A 294 -13.08 20.87 -13.06
N LEU A 295 -12.85 22.13 -13.45
CA LEU A 295 -13.49 23.29 -12.81
C LEU A 295 -14.84 23.61 -13.48
N GLY A 296 -15.96 23.47 -12.78
CA GLY A 296 -17.32 23.62 -13.34
C GLY A 296 -17.68 22.47 -14.27
N GLY A 297 -18.37 21.46 -13.76
CA GLY A 297 -18.69 20.23 -14.51
C GLY A 297 -19.91 20.36 -15.42
N GLU A 298 -20.75 21.37 -15.19
CA GLU A 298 -21.98 21.63 -15.92
C GLU A 298 -22.03 23.08 -16.38
N GLU A 299 -22.79 23.34 -17.44
CA GLU A 299 -22.91 24.69 -18.03
C GLU A 299 -23.39 25.75 -17.03
N LYS A 300 -24.21 25.35 -16.06
CA LYS A 300 -24.70 26.21 -14.97
C LYS A 300 -23.56 26.83 -14.13
N ASP A 301 -22.39 26.18 -14.08
CA ASP A 301 -21.25 26.59 -13.27
C ASP A 301 -20.29 27.51 -14.05
N PHE A 302 -20.40 27.60 -15.39
CA PHE A 302 -19.42 28.31 -16.22
C PHE A 302 -19.38 29.82 -15.98
N SER A 303 -20.51 30.43 -15.60
CA SER A 303 -20.53 31.83 -15.18
C SER A 303 -19.71 32.08 -13.92
N ASP A 304 -19.71 31.14 -12.97
CA ASP A 304 -18.90 31.23 -11.75
C ASP A 304 -17.42 30.95 -12.06
N VAL A 305 -17.11 30.04 -12.99
CA VAL A 305 -15.74 29.82 -13.49
C VAL A 305 -15.18 31.08 -14.17
N ALA A 306 -15.95 31.75 -15.03
CA ALA A 306 -15.55 33.03 -15.63
C ALA A 306 -15.33 34.10 -14.54
N ARG A 307 -16.17 34.15 -13.49
CA ARG A 307 -15.96 35.06 -12.36
C ARG A 307 -14.67 34.74 -11.61
N PHE A 308 -14.37 33.46 -11.38
CA PHE A 308 -13.10 33.02 -10.78
C PHE A 308 -11.91 33.48 -11.61
N GLY A 309 -11.92 33.28 -12.93
CA GLY A 309 -10.88 33.76 -13.84
C GLY A 309 -10.67 35.26 -13.75
N SER A 310 -11.78 36.02 -13.77
CA SER A 310 -11.74 37.47 -13.65
C SER A 310 -11.14 37.92 -12.32
N GLY A 311 -11.50 37.25 -11.22
CA GLY A 311 -10.94 37.52 -9.89
C GLY A 311 -9.45 37.19 -9.78
N LEU A 312 -9.02 36.07 -10.36
CA LEU A 312 -7.63 35.61 -10.34
C LEU A 312 -6.71 36.53 -11.16
N PHE A 313 -7.00 36.72 -12.44
CA PHE A 313 -6.12 37.46 -13.36
C PHE A 313 -6.33 38.98 -13.32
N GLY A 314 -7.47 39.46 -12.81
CA GLY A 314 -7.84 40.87 -12.93
C GLY A 314 -8.04 41.31 -14.38
N GLU A 315 -8.53 40.41 -15.23
CA GLU A 315 -8.90 40.63 -16.63
C GLU A 315 -10.36 40.21 -16.84
N THR A 316 -10.97 40.59 -17.96
CA THR A 316 -12.36 40.22 -18.25
C THR A 316 -12.44 38.77 -18.75
N PHE A 317 -13.26 37.95 -18.09
CA PHE A 317 -13.73 36.64 -18.54
C PHE A 317 -15.26 36.61 -18.45
N GLU A 318 -15.91 36.13 -19.50
CA GLU A 318 -17.36 36.16 -19.63
C GLU A 318 -17.92 34.79 -20.05
N TRP A 319 -19.17 34.53 -19.66
CA TRP A 319 -19.96 33.42 -20.17
C TRP A 319 -21.34 33.94 -20.56
N VAL A 320 -21.58 34.03 -21.87
CA VAL A 320 -22.89 34.36 -22.45
C VAL A 320 -23.40 33.13 -23.21
N PRO A 321 -24.43 32.42 -22.72
CA PRO A 321 -24.90 31.17 -23.32
C PRO A 321 -25.24 31.29 -24.82
N GLU A 322 -25.80 32.43 -25.23
CA GLU A 322 -26.28 32.65 -26.60
C GLU A 322 -25.21 33.19 -27.57
N ASP A 323 -24.00 33.52 -27.10
CA ASP A 323 -22.92 34.09 -27.91
C ASP A 323 -21.62 33.30 -27.73
N ASN A 324 -21.34 32.40 -28.68
CA ASN A 324 -20.14 31.58 -28.70
C ASN A 324 -18.83 32.39 -28.61
N ARG A 325 -18.79 33.66 -29.05
CA ARG A 325 -17.58 34.49 -28.95
C ARG A 325 -17.30 34.96 -27.53
N ARG A 326 -18.35 35.08 -26.71
CA ARG A 326 -18.28 35.52 -25.29
C ARG A 326 -18.43 34.37 -24.30
N GLN A 327 -18.02 33.19 -24.74
CA GLN A 327 -17.86 31.99 -23.92
C GLN A 327 -16.37 31.75 -23.66
N ASP A 328 -15.84 32.33 -22.59
CA ASP A 328 -14.41 32.26 -22.27
C ASP A 328 -14.02 30.98 -21.50
N VAL A 329 -15.00 30.12 -21.16
CA VAL A 329 -14.77 28.82 -20.53
C VAL A 329 -14.78 27.73 -21.59
N VAL A 330 -13.62 27.19 -21.92
CA VAL A 330 -13.48 26.13 -22.93
C VAL A 330 -13.45 24.78 -22.25
N THR A 331 -14.43 23.91 -22.54
CA THR A 331 -14.51 22.56 -22.01
C THR A 331 -14.29 21.51 -23.09
N GLY A 332 -13.97 20.29 -22.67
CA GLY A 332 -13.66 19.19 -23.57
C GLY A 332 -14.92 18.40 -23.85
N THR A 333 -15.36 18.37 -25.11
CA THR A 333 -16.46 17.52 -25.55
C THR A 333 -15.96 16.09 -25.71
N LYS A 334 -16.61 15.14 -25.04
CA LYS A 334 -16.33 13.71 -25.16
C LYS A 334 -17.14 13.16 -26.32
N LYS A 335 -16.55 12.27 -27.12
CA LYS A 335 -17.31 11.47 -28.09
C LYS A 335 -18.31 10.60 -27.34
N ASN A 336 -19.45 10.35 -27.97
CA ASN A 336 -20.32 9.26 -27.54
C ASN A 336 -19.54 7.94 -27.62
N LEU A 337 -19.70 7.10 -26.60
CA LEU A 337 -19.16 5.74 -26.58
C LEU A 337 -19.85 4.88 -27.64
N THR A 338 -21.15 5.13 -27.86
CA THR A 338 -21.94 4.40 -28.84
C THR A 338 -21.57 4.82 -30.27
N ILE A 339 -20.95 3.91 -31.03
CA ILE A 339 -20.45 4.17 -32.39
C ILE A 339 -21.44 3.71 -33.46
N ALA A 340 -22.13 2.58 -33.24
CA ALA A 340 -23.06 2.01 -34.22
C ALA A 340 -24.52 2.43 -33.95
N VAL A 341 -25.24 2.82 -35.00
CA VAL A 341 -26.66 3.17 -34.95
C VAL A 341 -27.56 1.93 -34.98
N ASP A 342 -27.11 0.87 -35.66
CA ASP A 342 -27.85 -0.39 -35.83
C ASP A 342 -27.03 -1.57 -35.28
N SER A 343 -27.63 -2.36 -34.41
CA SER A 343 -27.02 -3.61 -33.93
C SER A 343 -27.23 -4.75 -34.92
N TRP A 344 -26.20 -5.59 -35.11
CA TRP A 344 -26.33 -6.82 -35.91
C TRP A 344 -26.94 -7.98 -35.13
N GLY A 345 -27.12 -7.87 -33.80
CA GLY A 345 -27.79 -8.86 -32.96
C GLY A 345 -27.12 -9.10 -31.61
N THR A 346 -27.54 -10.18 -30.96
CA THR A 346 -27.05 -10.63 -29.64
C THR A 346 -26.43 -12.02 -29.80
N PRO A 347 -25.09 -12.17 -29.76
CA PRO A 347 -24.46 -13.49 -29.86
C PRO A 347 -24.72 -14.33 -28.60
N SER A 348 -24.32 -15.61 -28.62
CA SER A 348 -24.29 -16.45 -27.42
C SER A 348 -23.38 -15.84 -26.35
N GLU A 349 -23.71 -16.07 -25.08
CA GLU A 349 -22.95 -15.57 -23.92
C GLU A 349 -21.52 -16.12 -23.90
N ASP A 350 -21.33 -17.38 -24.30
CA ASP A 350 -20.03 -18.07 -24.36
C ASP A 350 -19.04 -17.52 -25.40
N LEU A 351 -19.49 -16.64 -26.31
CA LEU A 351 -18.63 -16.08 -27.36
C LEU A 351 -17.41 -15.39 -26.76
N TYR A 352 -17.63 -14.54 -25.75
CA TYR A 352 -16.61 -13.63 -25.23
C TYR A 352 -15.48 -14.38 -24.53
N ASN A 353 -15.81 -15.36 -23.69
CA ASN A 353 -14.81 -16.19 -23.02
C ASN A 353 -13.92 -16.94 -24.05
N ASN A 354 -14.52 -17.53 -25.08
CA ASN A 354 -13.75 -18.22 -26.12
C ASN A 354 -12.85 -17.27 -26.91
N TRP A 355 -13.31 -16.06 -27.24
CA TRP A 355 -12.47 -15.05 -27.89
C TRP A 355 -11.34 -14.56 -26.98
N VAL A 356 -11.56 -14.42 -25.67
CA VAL A 356 -10.48 -14.12 -24.71
C VAL A 356 -9.43 -15.24 -24.70
N ARG A 357 -9.84 -16.51 -24.76
CA ARG A 357 -8.91 -17.64 -24.85
C ARG A 357 -8.05 -17.58 -26.11
N ILE A 358 -8.66 -17.32 -27.27
CA ILE A 358 -7.96 -17.17 -28.56
C ILE A 358 -6.93 -16.03 -28.50
N VAL A 359 -7.29 -14.88 -27.90
CA VAL A 359 -6.36 -13.74 -27.75
C VAL A 359 -5.10 -14.14 -26.97
N ASN A 360 -5.22 -15.03 -25.98
CA ASN A 360 -4.13 -15.41 -25.10
C ASN A 360 -3.32 -16.64 -25.56
N GLU A 361 -3.96 -17.60 -26.26
CA GLU A 361 -3.39 -18.93 -26.48
C GLU A 361 -3.09 -19.27 -27.95
N GLU A 362 -3.69 -18.58 -28.92
CA GLU A 362 -3.58 -18.96 -30.34
C GLU A 362 -2.61 -18.08 -31.15
N GLU A 363 -1.85 -18.73 -32.05
CA GLU A 363 -1.00 -18.07 -33.04
C GLU A 363 -1.83 -17.43 -34.18
N ASP A 364 -2.74 -18.19 -34.81
CA ASP A 364 -3.66 -17.68 -35.85
C ASP A 364 -5.02 -17.27 -35.26
N LYS A 365 -5.03 -16.10 -34.63
CA LYS A 365 -6.20 -15.55 -33.93
C LYS A 365 -7.40 -15.29 -34.84
N ILE A 366 -7.18 -14.91 -36.11
CA ILE A 366 -8.26 -14.54 -37.03
C ILE A 366 -9.07 -15.77 -37.41
N ALA A 367 -8.41 -16.88 -37.73
CA ALA A 367 -9.10 -18.13 -38.03
C ALA A 367 -9.96 -18.60 -36.85
N GLY A 368 -9.39 -18.58 -35.64
CA GLY A 368 -10.09 -18.93 -34.40
C GLY A 368 -11.33 -18.06 -34.15
N PHE A 369 -11.22 -16.74 -34.34
CA PHE A 369 -12.36 -15.83 -34.18
C PHE A 369 -13.49 -16.10 -35.17
N VAL A 370 -13.17 -16.40 -36.44
CA VAL A 370 -14.19 -16.67 -37.47
C VAL A 370 -14.93 -17.98 -37.18
N GLU A 371 -14.21 -19.05 -36.83
CA GLU A 371 -14.82 -20.34 -36.51
C GLU A 371 -15.74 -20.23 -35.28
N THR A 372 -15.20 -19.66 -34.20
CA THR A 372 -15.91 -19.47 -32.94
C THR A 372 -17.10 -18.52 -33.12
N GLY A 373 -16.90 -17.40 -33.82
CA GLY A 373 -17.96 -16.42 -34.09
C GLY A 373 -19.14 -17.03 -34.83
N ARG A 374 -18.88 -17.87 -35.85
CA ARG A 374 -19.95 -18.57 -36.58
C ARG A 374 -20.74 -19.52 -35.69
N ASN A 375 -20.05 -20.26 -34.82
CA ASN A 375 -20.68 -21.23 -33.92
C ASN A 375 -21.55 -20.55 -32.85
N PHE A 376 -21.19 -19.35 -32.42
CA PHE A 376 -21.87 -18.61 -31.35
C PHE A 376 -22.75 -17.45 -31.85
N GLY A 377 -23.11 -17.44 -33.14
CA GLY A 377 -24.19 -16.60 -33.66
C GLY A 377 -23.78 -15.22 -34.19
N VAL A 378 -22.50 -15.00 -34.49
CA VAL A 378 -22.06 -13.80 -35.23
C VAL A 378 -22.39 -13.97 -36.72
N PRO A 379 -23.08 -13.01 -37.38
CA PRO A 379 -23.40 -13.11 -38.80
C PRO A 379 -22.17 -13.23 -39.69
N ASN A 380 -22.21 -14.10 -40.71
CA ASN A 380 -21.08 -14.32 -41.62
C ASN A 380 -20.62 -13.02 -42.31
N SER A 381 -21.52 -12.08 -42.62
CA SER A 381 -21.16 -10.79 -43.23
C SER A 381 -20.24 -9.95 -42.32
N ILE A 382 -20.45 -10.01 -41.00
CA ILE A 382 -19.61 -9.31 -40.01
C ILE A 382 -18.25 -10.00 -39.88
N LEU A 383 -18.23 -11.33 -39.89
CA LEU A 383 -16.99 -12.12 -39.83
C LEU A 383 -16.11 -11.89 -41.07
N GLU A 384 -16.72 -11.79 -42.25
CA GLU A 384 -16.03 -11.46 -43.51
C GLU A 384 -15.47 -10.03 -43.48
N GLN A 385 -16.28 -9.05 -43.07
CA GLN A 385 -15.81 -7.66 -42.89
C GLN A 385 -14.63 -7.56 -41.92
N GLY A 386 -14.69 -8.24 -40.77
CA GLY A 386 -13.59 -8.26 -39.81
C GLY A 386 -12.32 -8.89 -40.38
N ARG A 387 -12.44 -9.91 -41.25
CA ARG A 387 -11.30 -10.55 -41.91
C ARG A 387 -10.59 -9.61 -42.87
N ASP A 388 -11.37 -8.78 -43.56
CA ASP A 388 -10.87 -7.79 -44.53
C ASP A 388 -10.30 -6.54 -43.85
N ALA A 389 -10.58 -6.32 -42.57
CA ALA A 389 -10.17 -5.13 -41.81
C ALA A 389 -8.66 -5.07 -41.42
N GLY A 390 -7.92 -6.14 -41.69
CA GLY A 390 -6.46 -6.21 -41.51
C GLY A 390 -6.01 -6.34 -40.04
N GLY A 391 -5.63 -7.56 -39.62
CA GLY A 391 -5.14 -7.85 -38.27
C GLY A 391 -6.24 -8.19 -37.26
N TRP A 392 -5.87 -8.88 -36.17
CA TRP A 392 -6.83 -9.42 -35.21
C TRP A 392 -7.48 -8.34 -34.32
N VAL A 393 -6.80 -7.21 -34.10
CA VAL A 393 -7.32 -6.06 -33.34
C VAL A 393 -8.45 -5.36 -34.11
N ASN A 394 -8.25 -5.15 -35.41
CA ASN A 394 -9.22 -4.53 -36.31
C ASN A 394 -10.42 -5.46 -36.56
N PHE A 395 -10.18 -6.78 -36.59
CA PHE A 395 -11.23 -7.78 -36.60
C PHE A 395 -12.17 -7.60 -35.40
N LEU A 396 -11.61 -7.53 -34.19
CA LEU A 396 -12.41 -7.34 -32.97
C LEU A 396 -13.19 -6.03 -33.00
N TYR A 397 -12.58 -4.95 -33.49
CA TYR A 397 -13.27 -3.66 -33.67
C TYR A 397 -14.49 -3.81 -34.56
N SER A 398 -14.31 -4.37 -35.76
CA SER A 398 -15.39 -4.51 -36.75
C SER A 398 -16.51 -5.41 -36.25
N ALA A 399 -16.16 -6.49 -35.54
CA ALA A 399 -17.13 -7.46 -35.04
C ALA A 399 -17.92 -6.92 -33.84
N LEU A 400 -17.25 -6.32 -32.85
CA LEU A 400 -17.87 -5.89 -31.60
C LEU A 400 -18.63 -4.57 -31.73
N ALA A 401 -18.29 -3.71 -32.69
CA ALA A 401 -18.92 -2.39 -32.83
C ALA A 401 -20.46 -2.45 -32.97
N GLY A 402 -21.01 -3.51 -33.57
CA GLY A 402 -22.47 -3.70 -33.71
C GLY A 402 -23.10 -4.69 -32.74
N ASP A 403 -22.37 -5.15 -31.72
CA ASP A 403 -22.89 -6.07 -30.69
C ASP A 403 -23.88 -5.32 -29.78
N SER A 404 -25.14 -5.80 -29.73
CA SER A 404 -26.20 -5.20 -28.90
C SER A 404 -25.83 -5.10 -27.41
N ARG A 405 -25.07 -6.06 -26.86
CA ARG A 405 -24.64 -6.03 -25.46
C ARG A 405 -23.60 -4.97 -25.19
N LEU A 406 -22.67 -4.77 -26.13
CA LEU A 406 -21.66 -3.72 -26.02
C LEU A 406 -22.30 -2.34 -26.13
N ILE A 407 -23.23 -2.16 -27.07
CA ILE A 407 -23.99 -0.90 -27.23
C ILE A 407 -24.75 -0.57 -25.93
N ALA A 408 -25.51 -1.52 -25.38
CA ALA A 408 -26.22 -1.31 -24.12
C ALA A 408 -25.27 -0.96 -22.96
N LEU A 409 -24.11 -1.60 -22.88
CA LEU A 409 -23.08 -1.27 -21.88
C LEU A 409 -22.53 0.15 -22.07
N GLN A 410 -22.26 0.56 -23.32
CA GLN A 410 -21.79 1.91 -23.65
C GLN A 410 -22.82 2.96 -23.23
N GLU A 411 -24.10 2.79 -23.57
CA GLU A 411 -25.20 3.67 -23.16
C GLU A 411 -25.32 3.78 -21.62
N MET A 412 -25.18 2.67 -20.90
CA MET A 412 -25.20 2.67 -19.44
C MET A 412 -24.03 3.47 -18.86
N LEU A 413 -22.81 3.28 -19.39
CA LEU A 413 -21.61 3.95 -18.90
C LEU A 413 -21.51 5.42 -19.32
N GLU A 414 -22.20 5.84 -20.38
CA GLU A 414 -22.40 7.26 -20.73
C GLU A 414 -23.18 8.01 -19.64
N GLN A 415 -24.13 7.37 -18.97
CA GLN A 415 -24.88 7.96 -17.85
C GLN A 415 -24.04 8.08 -16.57
N GLY A 416 -22.95 7.32 -16.47
CA GLY A 416 -21.98 7.38 -15.39
C GLY A 416 -21.50 6.00 -14.92
N PRO A 417 -20.59 5.97 -13.92
CA PRO A 417 -20.06 4.73 -13.39
C PRO A 417 -21.15 3.93 -12.67
N CYS A 418 -21.06 2.61 -12.76
CA CYS A 418 -22.01 1.67 -12.16
C CYS A 418 -21.30 0.47 -11.53
N PHE A 419 -21.98 -0.22 -10.61
CA PHE A 419 -21.44 -1.47 -10.08
C PHE A 419 -21.47 -2.58 -11.15
N LEU A 420 -20.43 -3.40 -11.18
CA LEU A 420 -20.28 -4.45 -12.19
C LEU A 420 -21.40 -5.50 -12.12
N ASP A 421 -21.85 -5.84 -10.91
CA ASP A 421 -22.95 -6.78 -10.67
C ASP A 421 -24.29 -6.27 -11.22
N ALA A 422 -24.59 -4.98 -11.02
CA ALA A 422 -25.78 -4.32 -11.56
C ALA A 422 -25.74 -4.24 -13.10
N ALA A 423 -24.58 -3.94 -13.68
CA ALA A 423 -24.39 -3.95 -15.13
C ALA A 423 -24.55 -5.36 -15.72
N ALA A 424 -23.91 -6.36 -15.10
CA ALA A 424 -24.01 -7.76 -15.50
C ALA A 424 -25.46 -8.26 -15.44
N GLY A 425 -26.19 -7.96 -14.37
CA GLY A 425 -27.60 -8.34 -14.25
C GLY A 425 -28.53 -7.70 -15.28
N SER A 426 -28.12 -6.58 -15.89
CA SER A 426 -28.87 -5.90 -16.94
C SER A 426 -28.52 -6.44 -18.34
N ILE A 427 -27.23 -6.70 -18.61
CA ILE A 427 -26.72 -7.12 -19.92
C ILE A 427 -26.83 -8.64 -20.13
N PHE A 428 -26.68 -9.41 -19.04
CA PHE A 428 -26.70 -10.87 -19.00
C PHE A 428 -27.71 -11.40 -17.96
N PRO A 429 -29.02 -11.09 -18.08
CA PRO A 429 -30.01 -11.34 -17.02
C PRO A 429 -30.31 -12.82 -16.75
N ARG A 430 -29.92 -13.73 -17.66
CA ARG A 430 -30.19 -15.18 -17.55
C ARG A 430 -28.93 -16.02 -17.34
N ASP A 431 -27.76 -15.38 -17.28
CA ASP A 431 -26.48 -16.05 -17.13
C ASP A 431 -26.06 -16.08 -15.66
N ILE A 432 -25.65 -17.26 -15.19
CA ILE A 432 -25.08 -17.44 -13.85
C ILE A 432 -23.69 -16.81 -13.77
N ASP A 433 -22.95 -16.81 -14.88
CA ASP A 433 -21.60 -16.27 -15.01
C ASP A 433 -21.57 -14.87 -15.67
N GLY A 434 -22.69 -14.14 -15.67
CA GLY A 434 -22.85 -12.87 -16.38
C GLY A 434 -21.81 -11.80 -16.02
N GLN A 435 -21.26 -11.80 -14.80
CA GLN A 435 -20.14 -10.90 -14.44
C GLN A 435 -18.85 -11.25 -15.19
N LYS A 436 -18.54 -12.54 -15.33
CA LYS A 436 -17.34 -13.00 -16.05
C LYS A 436 -17.47 -12.68 -17.54
N GLN A 437 -18.64 -12.93 -18.14
CA GLN A 437 -18.88 -12.58 -19.54
C GLN A 437 -18.78 -11.08 -19.77
N LEU A 438 -19.28 -10.26 -18.84
CA LEU A 438 -19.15 -8.80 -18.93
C LEU A 438 -17.69 -8.36 -18.86
N VAL A 439 -16.88 -8.95 -17.97
CA VAL A 439 -15.43 -8.67 -17.90
C VAL A 439 -14.71 -9.06 -19.18
N ASP A 440 -15.06 -10.21 -19.78
CA ASP A 440 -14.48 -10.67 -21.05
C ASP A 440 -14.87 -9.75 -22.20
N LEU A 441 -16.13 -9.31 -22.26
CA LEU A 441 -16.61 -8.32 -23.22
C LEU A 441 -15.85 -6.99 -23.09
N VAL A 442 -15.71 -6.47 -21.86
CA VAL A 442 -14.94 -5.23 -21.62
C VAL A 442 -13.47 -5.41 -22.00
N HIS A 443 -12.87 -6.55 -21.70
CA HIS A 443 -11.48 -6.86 -22.07
C HIS A 443 -11.29 -6.84 -23.59
N LEU A 444 -12.15 -7.52 -24.34
CA LEU A 444 -12.11 -7.56 -25.81
C LEU A 444 -12.36 -6.17 -26.42
N ALA A 445 -13.35 -5.43 -25.90
CA ALA A 445 -13.67 -4.09 -26.35
C ALA A 445 -12.55 -3.06 -26.07
N ASN A 446 -11.77 -3.24 -24.99
CA ASN A 446 -10.59 -2.41 -24.71
C ASN A 446 -9.38 -2.76 -25.62
N LYS A 447 -9.34 -3.99 -26.15
CA LYS A 447 -8.34 -4.38 -27.14
C LYS A 447 -8.69 -3.93 -28.56
N ALA A 448 -9.97 -3.87 -28.89
CA ALA A 448 -10.47 -3.52 -30.22
C ALA A 448 -10.20 -2.05 -30.62
N ARG A 449 -9.38 -1.84 -31.67
CA ARG A 449 -8.95 -0.52 -32.18
C ARG A 449 -8.87 -0.53 -33.71
N LEU A 450 -8.99 0.63 -34.36
CA LEU A 450 -8.83 0.77 -35.81
C LEU A 450 -7.37 0.97 -36.24
N HIS A 451 -6.63 1.80 -35.51
CA HIS A 451 -5.23 2.12 -35.79
C HIS A 451 -4.39 2.16 -34.51
N GLU A 452 -3.09 2.00 -34.67
CA GLU A 452 -2.12 2.11 -33.58
C GLU A 452 -2.07 3.56 -33.08
N GLY A 453 -2.47 3.77 -31.83
CA GLY A 453 -2.62 5.11 -31.22
C GLY A 453 -4.06 5.63 -31.13
N GLU A 454 -5.04 4.97 -31.77
CA GLU A 454 -6.45 5.27 -31.52
C GLU A 454 -6.96 4.61 -30.23
N GLN A 455 -7.96 5.25 -29.61
CA GLN A 455 -8.61 4.74 -28.41
C GLN A 455 -9.52 3.55 -28.74
N PRO A 456 -9.67 2.60 -27.81
CA PRO A 456 -10.45 1.39 -28.04
C PRO A 456 -11.97 1.65 -28.07
N LEU A 457 -12.74 0.64 -28.48
CA LEU A 457 -14.21 0.69 -28.47
C LEU A 457 -14.78 0.99 -27.07
N LEU A 458 -14.14 0.46 -26.03
CA LEU A 458 -14.52 0.75 -24.65
C LEU A 458 -13.27 0.95 -23.78
N PRO A 459 -12.79 2.20 -23.62
CA PRO A 459 -11.76 2.52 -22.66
C PRO A 459 -12.39 2.50 -21.26
N ALA A 460 -12.03 1.50 -20.45
CA ALA A 460 -12.67 1.24 -19.17
C ALA A 460 -11.69 1.12 -18.01
N ARG A 461 -12.16 1.50 -16.82
CA ARG A 461 -11.47 1.36 -15.53
C ARG A 461 -12.36 0.67 -14.50
N TYR A 462 -11.72 -0.16 -13.67
CA TYR A 462 -12.35 -0.80 -12.53
C TYR A 462 -11.92 -0.12 -11.24
N HIS A 463 -12.87 0.12 -10.33
CA HIS A 463 -12.61 0.71 -9.01
C HIS A 463 -13.09 -0.23 -7.91
N LEU A 464 -12.25 -0.44 -6.90
CA LEU A 464 -12.59 -1.18 -5.68
C LEU A 464 -12.33 -0.30 -4.46
N PHE A 465 -13.33 -0.19 -3.58
CA PHE A 465 -13.23 0.50 -2.30
C PHE A 465 -13.23 -0.51 -1.16
N ILE A 466 -12.26 -0.40 -0.26
CA ILE A 466 -12.17 -1.18 0.98
C ILE A 466 -12.16 -0.22 2.15
N ARG A 467 -12.92 -0.46 3.22
CA ARG A 467 -12.89 0.38 4.43
C ARG A 467 -12.18 -0.28 5.60
N ALA A 468 -11.62 0.55 6.47
CA ALA A 468 -11.18 0.13 7.79
C ALA A 468 -12.38 -0.27 8.68
N ILE A 469 -12.13 -1.16 9.64
CA ILE A 469 -13.05 -1.39 10.76
C ILE A 469 -13.14 -0.11 11.62
N GLU A 470 -14.34 0.21 12.13
CA GLU A 470 -14.47 1.35 13.04
C GLU A 470 -13.93 0.98 14.42
N GLY A 471 -14.28 -0.19 14.92
CA GLY A 471 -13.94 -0.60 16.27
C GLY A 471 -14.51 -1.98 16.55
N GLY A 472 -14.49 -2.34 17.81
CA GLY A 472 -15.19 -3.51 18.33
C GLY A 472 -16.00 -3.01 19.51
N TYR A 473 -17.27 -3.38 19.54
CA TYR A 473 -18.22 -2.84 20.49
C TYR A 473 -19.04 -3.98 21.09
N VAL A 474 -19.19 -4.01 22.40
CA VAL A 474 -19.95 -5.05 23.11
C VAL A 474 -20.99 -4.42 24.03
N SER A 475 -22.22 -4.91 23.95
CA SER A 475 -23.20 -4.76 25.03
C SER A 475 -23.22 -6.03 25.87
N LEU A 476 -23.28 -5.89 27.20
CA LEU A 476 -23.28 -7.03 28.13
C LEU A 476 -24.69 -7.56 28.42
N LEU A 477 -25.70 -6.69 28.34
CA LEU A 477 -27.09 -6.99 28.68
C LEU A 477 -28.03 -6.56 27.54
N PRO A 478 -29.21 -7.21 27.39
CA PRO A 478 -29.68 -8.36 28.17
C PRO A 478 -28.98 -9.68 27.78
N GLN A 479 -28.26 -9.68 26.64
CA GLN A 479 -27.36 -10.75 26.22
C GLN A 479 -26.10 -10.10 25.64
N LYS A 480 -24.96 -10.77 25.77
CA LYS A 480 -23.69 -10.36 25.14
C LYS A 480 -23.87 -10.23 23.63
N ARG A 481 -23.69 -9.01 23.11
CA ARG A 481 -23.79 -8.74 21.66
C ARG A 481 -22.61 -7.90 21.17
N PHE A 482 -21.98 -8.35 20.08
CA PHE A 482 -20.83 -7.72 19.45
C PHE A 482 -21.21 -6.98 18.16
N PHE A 483 -20.53 -5.86 17.90
CA PHE A 483 -20.67 -5.05 16.70
C PHE A 483 -19.30 -4.51 16.24
N LEU A 484 -19.13 -4.33 14.94
CA LEU A 484 -17.97 -3.64 14.36
C LEU A 484 -18.21 -2.16 14.05
N ASP A 485 -19.48 -1.76 14.00
CA ASP A 485 -19.91 -0.38 13.81
C ASP A 485 -20.23 0.25 15.17
N ARG A 486 -20.01 1.57 15.30
CA ARG A 486 -20.16 2.26 16.58
C ARG A 486 -21.62 2.46 16.99
N TYR A 487 -22.01 1.92 18.14
CA TYR A 487 -23.29 2.16 18.81
C TYR A 487 -23.04 2.73 20.20
N GLU A 488 -23.81 3.72 20.65
CA GLU A 488 -23.75 4.19 22.05
C GLU A 488 -24.65 3.36 22.96
N TRP A 489 -25.82 2.98 22.45
CA TRP A 489 -26.85 2.25 23.17
C TRP A 489 -27.48 1.19 22.27
N LEU A 490 -27.85 0.07 22.88
CA LEU A 490 -28.73 -0.94 22.29
C LEU A 490 -30.12 -0.75 22.90
N GLU A 491 -31.14 -0.51 22.08
CA GLU A 491 -32.51 -0.38 22.55
C GLU A 491 -33.26 -1.70 22.34
N LYS A 492 -33.80 -2.27 23.42
CA LYS A 492 -34.63 -3.48 23.38
C LYS A 492 -35.76 -3.34 24.40
N GLU A 493 -37.00 -3.56 23.96
CA GLU A 493 -38.20 -3.46 24.81
C GLU A 493 -38.33 -2.12 25.57
N GLY A 494 -37.84 -1.02 24.97
CA GLY A 494 -37.87 0.32 25.56
C GLY A 494 -36.77 0.61 26.59
N ILE A 495 -35.88 -0.35 26.87
CA ILE A 495 -34.71 -0.18 27.74
C ILE A 495 -33.47 0.07 26.88
N LYS A 496 -32.66 1.06 27.27
CA LYS A 496 -31.38 1.39 26.64
C LYS A 496 -30.24 0.74 27.41
N TYR A 497 -29.53 -0.17 26.76
CA TYR A 497 -28.35 -0.84 27.30
C TYR A 497 -27.08 -0.17 26.78
N PRO A 498 -26.11 0.17 27.64
CA PRO A 498 -24.85 0.75 27.20
C PRO A 498 -24.07 -0.23 26.32
N VAL A 499 -23.37 0.33 25.36
CA VAL A 499 -22.41 -0.38 24.52
C VAL A 499 -21.02 0.14 24.86
N PHE A 500 -20.05 -0.76 25.00
CA PHE A 500 -18.68 -0.43 25.38
C PHE A 500 -17.72 -0.76 24.24
N GLU A 501 -16.71 0.08 24.02
CA GLU A 501 -15.62 -0.26 23.09
C GLU A 501 -14.71 -1.31 23.74
N VAL A 502 -14.29 -2.30 22.94
CA VAL A 502 -13.52 -3.44 23.42
C VAL A 502 -12.14 -3.57 22.79
N ALA A 503 -11.28 -4.28 23.51
CA ALA A 503 -9.94 -4.68 23.11
C ALA A 503 -9.66 -6.12 23.56
N THR A 504 -8.62 -6.75 23.00
CA THR A 504 -8.24 -8.12 23.35
C THR A 504 -6.74 -8.25 23.61
N CYS A 505 -6.34 -9.11 24.54
CA CYS A 505 -4.94 -9.46 24.68
C CYS A 505 -4.42 -10.18 23.42
N ARG A 506 -3.26 -9.78 22.89
CA ARG A 506 -2.62 -10.39 21.70
C ARG A 506 -2.21 -11.85 21.87
N ARG A 507 -2.13 -12.35 23.12
CA ARG A 507 -1.76 -13.75 23.41
C ARG A 507 -2.97 -14.57 23.86
N CYS A 508 -3.63 -14.20 24.95
CA CYS A 508 -4.71 -15.03 25.50
C CYS A 508 -6.12 -14.65 25.01
N ASN A 509 -6.27 -13.63 24.18
CA ASN A 509 -7.57 -13.16 23.65
C ASN A 509 -8.58 -12.79 24.76
N SER A 510 -8.12 -12.50 25.98
CA SER A 510 -8.97 -12.01 27.06
C SER A 510 -9.57 -10.65 26.70
N LEU A 511 -10.83 -10.46 27.07
CA LEU A 511 -11.63 -9.29 26.74
C LEU A 511 -11.28 -8.11 27.67
N TYR A 512 -11.11 -6.94 27.08
CA TYR A 512 -10.89 -5.67 27.77
C TYR A 512 -11.94 -4.67 27.30
N PHE A 513 -12.40 -3.82 28.19
CA PHE A 513 -13.08 -2.58 27.85
C PHE A 513 -12.07 -1.44 27.75
N SER A 514 -12.20 -0.61 26.72
CA SER A 514 -11.35 0.56 26.49
C SER A 514 -12.21 1.82 26.38
N GLY A 515 -11.87 2.86 27.12
CA GLY A 515 -12.74 4.04 27.22
C GLY A 515 -12.21 5.05 28.23
N GLU A 516 -13.11 5.89 28.72
CA GLU A 516 -12.80 6.87 29.77
C GLU A 516 -13.91 6.89 30.83
N THR A 517 -13.50 7.14 32.09
CA THR A 517 -14.44 7.32 33.19
C THR A 517 -14.80 8.80 33.32
N GLN A 518 -16.09 9.12 33.21
CA GLN A 518 -16.63 10.46 33.38
C GLN A 518 -17.51 10.53 34.64
N THR A 519 -17.61 11.71 35.25
CA THR A 519 -18.47 11.93 36.44
C THR A 519 -19.78 12.57 35.99
N GLU A 520 -20.91 11.89 36.22
CA GLU A 520 -22.27 12.37 35.92
C GLU A 520 -23.16 12.29 37.15
N GLU A 521 -23.81 13.40 37.53
CA GLU A 521 -24.88 13.47 38.55
C GLU A 521 -24.61 12.62 39.83
N ASN A 522 -23.40 12.73 40.40
CA ASN A 522 -22.86 12.00 41.57
C ASN A 522 -22.43 10.54 41.38
N SER A 523 -22.38 10.00 40.16
CA SER A 523 -21.85 8.67 39.86
C SER A 523 -20.73 8.73 38.81
N LYS A 524 -19.78 7.80 38.88
CA LYS A 524 -18.77 7.62 37.83
C LYS A 524 -19.31 6.66 36.79
N VAL A 525 -19.33 7.05 35.53
CA VAL A 525 -19.82 6.24 34.40
C VAL A 525 -18.68 6.00 33.43
N PHE A 526 -18.50 4.74 33.02
CA PHE A 526 -17.54 4.36 32.02
C PHE A 526 -18.16 4.48 30.62
N LYS A 527 -17.57 5.31 29.76
CA LYS A 527 -18.07 5.59 28.41
C LYS A 527 -17.02 5.33 27.34
N GLN A 528 -17.50 5.15 26.12
CA GLN A 528 -16.65 5.15 24.93
C GLN A 528 -15.98 6.52 24.78
N LEU A 529 -14.75 6.53 24.26
CA LEU A 529 -14.05 7.77 23.91
C LEU A 529 -14.87 8.57 22.88
N GLY A 530 -14.91 9.90 23.02
CA GLY A 530 -15.60 10.80 22.10
C GLY A 530 -15.18 10.67 20.62
N ARG A 531 -15.89 11.35 19.71
CA ARG A 531 -15.61 11.32 18.26
C ARG A 531 -14.33 12.06 17.86
N GLN A 532 -13.78 12.91 18.73
CA GLN A 532 -12.51 13.60 18.52
C GLN A 532 -11.36 12.63 18.81
N PHE A 533 -11.09 11.76 17.84
CA PHE A 533 -9.83 11.05 17.79
C PHE A 533 -8.69 12.07 17.79
N TYR A 534 -7.65 11.84 18.60
CA TYR A 534 -6.28 12.38 18.52
C TYR A 534 -5.68 13.14 19.72
N GLU A 535 -6.41 13.68 20.70
CA GLU A 535 -5.74 14.67 21.58
C GLU A 535 -5.30 14.24 22.99
N ASN A 536 -5.72 13.09 23.53
CA ASN A 536 -5.14 12.66 24.82
C ASN A 536 -5.00 11.15 24.98
N LYS A 537 -3.85 10.59 24.55
CA LYS A 537 -3.50 9.18 24.84
C LYS A 537 -3.51 8.84 26.32
N ASN A 538 -3.43 9.85 27.19
CA ASN A 538 -3.42 9.69 28.64
C ASN A 538 -4.82 9.51 29.26
N SER A 539 -5.92 9.78 28.54
CA SER A 539 -7.27 9.56 29.07
C SER A 539 -7.80 8.13 28.82
N LEU A 540 -7.06 7.32 28.05
CA LEU A 540 -7.48 5.99 27.66
C LEU A 540 -7.25 4.99 28.81
N GLU A 541 -8.35 4.49 29.37
CA GLU A 541 -8.37 3.48 30.42
C GLU A 541 -8.70 2.08 29.86
N TYR A 542 -8.13 1.05 30.48
CA TYR A 542 -8.36 -0.35 30.12
C TYR A 542 -8.82 -1.16 31.32
N TYR A 543 -9.94 -1.86 31.15
CA TYR A 543 -10.54 -2.72 32.18
C TYR A 543 -10.65 -4.15 31.66
N LEU A 544 -9.87 -5.08 32.22
CA LEU A 544 -9.94 -6.51 31.92
C LEU A 544 -11.20 -7.10 32.57
N ILE A 545 -12.02 -7.83 31.81
CA ILE A 545 -13.09 -8.66 32.39
C ILE A 545 -12.55 -10.05 32.70
N LEU A 546 -12.66 -10.47 33.97
CA LEU A 546 -12.29 -11.82 34.39
C LEU A 546 -13.56 -12.64 34.59
N GLU A 547 -13.81 -13.59 33.70
CA GLU A 547 -14.98 -14.46 33.78
C GLU A 547 -14.90 -15.46 34.95
N SER A 548 -13.68 -15.81 35.39
CA SER A 548 -13.40 -16.51 36.66
C SER A 548 -11.89 -16.58 36.93
N GLY A 549 -11.44 -16.21 38.13
CA GLY A 549 -10.05 -16.38 38.60
C GLY A 549 -9.37 -15.10 39.13
N GLU A 550 -8.17 -15.27 39.66
CA GLU A 550 -7.28 -14.16 40.07
C GLU A 550 -6.26 -13.83 38.97
N PRO A 551 -5.68 -12.61 38.97
CA PRO A 551 -4.56 -12.26 38.11
C PRO A 551 -3.42 -13.28 38.17
N VAL A 552 -2.81 -13.56 37.02
CA VAL A 552 -1.63 -14.42 36.92
C VAL A 552 -0.43 -13.72 37.57
N PRO A 553 0.28 -14.38 38.51
CA PRO A 553 1.49 -13.83 39.14
C PRO A 553 2.61 -13.55 38.13
N ASP A 554 3.60 -12.77 38.57
CA ASP A 554 4.75 -12.35 37.76
C ASP A 554 5.61 -13.54 37.31
N ASN A 555 6.22 -13.42 36.12
CA ASN A 555 7.17 -14.38 35.55
C ASN A 555 8.55 -13.73 35.47
N GLU A 556 9.53 -14.30 36.16
CA GLU A 556 10.91 -13.79 36.19
C GLU A 556 11.51 -13.68 34.77
N ASP A 557 11.26 -14.64 33.88
CA ASP A 557 11.79 -14.61 32.50
C ASP A 557 11.27 -13.39 31.72
N GLU A 558 10.00 -13.07 31.88
CA GLU A 558 9.37 -11.92 31.22
C GLU A 558 9.86 -10.60 31.84
N MET A 559 10.15 -10.57 33.15
CA MET A 559 10.73 -9.40 33.84
C MET A 559 12.13 -9.08 33.32
N ILE A 560 12.96 -10.09 33.03
CA ILE A 560 14.29 -9.88 32.43
C ILE A 560 14.19 -9.29 31.01
N ALA A 561 13.15 -9.68 30.27
CA ALA A 561 12.91 -9.17 28.92
C ALA A 561 12.24 -7.78 28.89
N SER A 562 11.44 -7.41 29.90
CA SER A 562 10.52 -6.26 29.82
C SER A 562 10.44 -5.34 31.06
N GLY A 563 11.02 -5.69 32.20
CA GLY A 563 10.97 -4.93 33.46
C GLY A 563 9.78 -5.26 34.39
N GLU A 564 9.71 -4.62 35.56
CA GLU A 564 8.62 -4.79 36.55
C GLU A 564 7.38 -3.96 36.20
N VAL A 565 6.19 -4.58 36.21
CA VAL A 565 4.91 -3.91 35.87
C VAL A 565 3.78 -4.39 36.80
N SER A 566 3.04 -3.44 37.39
CA SER A 566 1.92 -3.65 38.33
C SER A 566 0.77 -4.50 37.76
N GLY A 567 0.11 -5.28 38.63
CA GLY A 567 -0.97 -6.24 38.32
C GLY A 567 -2.39 -5.65 38.18
N GLY A 568 -2.59 -4.35 38.48
CA GLY A 568 -3.88 -3.65 38.35
C GLY A 568 -4.78 -3.68 39.60
N GLU A 569 -5.88 -2.91 39.56
CA GLU A 569 -6.82 -2.68 40.68
C GLU A 569 -8.24 -3.22 40.35
N LYS A 570 -9.01 -3.69 41.35
CA LYS A 570 -10.34 -4.28 41.14
C LYS A 570 -11.47 -3.24 41.18
N PHE A 571 -12.38 -3.31 40.22
CA PHE A 571 -13.53 -2.44 40.04
C PHE A 571 -14.82 -3.24 39.75
N LEU A 572 -15.97 -2.61 39.94
CA LEU A 572 -17.30 -3.11 39.57
C LEU A 572 -17.90 -2.22 38.48
N LEU A 573 -18.34 -2.83 37.37
CA LEU A 573 -18.98 -2.15 36.23
C LEU A 573 -20.43 -2.62 36.07
N CYS A 574 -21.39 -1.70 36.04
CA CYS A 574 -22.81 -1.99 35.80
C CYS A 574 -23.10 -2.12 34.30
N GLY A 575 -23.61 -3.27 33.87
CA GLY A 575 -24.01 -3.53 32.48
C GLY A 575 -25.31 -2.85 32.04
N LEU A 576 -26.12 -2.31 32.97
CA LEU A 576 -27.38 -1.62 32.66
C LEU A 576 -27.21 -0.11 32.45
N CYS A 577 -26.34 0.56 33.20
CA CYS A 577 -26.18 2.02 33.13
C CYS A 577 -24.74 2.48 32.89
N GLY A 578 -23.75 1.57 32.94
CA GLY A 578 -22.33 1.90 32.75
C GLY A 578 -21.64 2.48 33.98
N ALA A 579 -22.31 2.58 35.13
CA ALA A 579 -21.69 3.05 36.37
C ALA A 579 -20.51 2.15 36.79
N ILE A 580 -19.39 2.76 37.18
CA ILE A 580 -18.15 2.08 37.56
C ILE A 580 -17.60 2.61 38.89
N GLY A 581 -17.11 1.72 39.75
CA GLY A 581 -16.50 2.11 41.04
C GLY A 581 -15.52 1.07 41.57
N HIS A 582 -14.69 1.46 42.54
CA HIS A 582 -13.69 0.57 43.14
C HIS A 582 -14.39 -0.57 43.88
N ALA A 583 -13.88 -1.80 43.76
CA ALA A 583 -14.52 -2.98 44.35
C ALA A 583 -14.50 -2.96 45.89
N ASP A 584 -13.56 -2.24 46.50
CA ASP A 584 -13.43 -2.12 47.96
C ASP A 584 -14.36 -1.06 48.58
N ASN A 585 -15.17 -0.36 47.77
CA ASN A 585 -16.12 0.62 48.29
C ASN A 585 -17.32 -0.06 48.96
N VAL A 586 -17.83 0.53 50.05
CA VAL A 586 -18.97 0.01 50.82
C VAL A 586 -20.30 0.12 50.08
N GLU A 587 -20.44 1.13 49.22
CA GLU A 587 -21.64 1.38 48.42
C GLU A 587 -21.44 0.95 46.95
N PHE A 588 -22.49 0.36 46.36
CA PHE A 588 -22.50 0.02 44.94
C PHE A 588 -22.44 1.29 44.07
N PRO A 589 -21.82 1.25 42.88
CA PRO A 589 -21.72 2.41 41.99
C PRO A 589 -23.07 3.01 41.53
N CYS A 590 -24.17 2.25 41.61
CA CYS A 590 -25.52 2.66 41.21
C CYS A 590 -26.59 1.75 41.84
N ASN A 591 -27.88 2.06 41.62
CA ASN A 591 -29.02 1.33 42.19
C ASN A 591 -29.65 0.30 41.23
N CYS A 592 -28.94 -0.16 40.20
CA CYS A 592 -29.46 -1.05 39.16
C CYS A 592 -29.59 -2.53 39.57
N GLY A 593 -29.29 -2.91 40.82
CA GLY A 593 -29.30 -4.30 41.29
C GLY A 593 -27.94 -5.00 41.13
N ALA A 594 -27.62 -5.88 42.08
CA ALA A 594 -26.31 -6.55 42.20
C ALA A 594 -26.04 -7.51 41.03
N GLU A 595 -27.09 -8.10 40.46
CA GLU A 595 -27.06 -9.04 39.33
C GLU A 595 -26.57 -8.40 38.02
N ASN A 596 -26.57 -7.06 37.94
CA ASN A 596 -26.16 -6.32 36.75
C ASN A 596 -24.70 -5.87 36.79
N TYR A 597 -23.92 -6.28 37.80
CA TYR A 597 -22.52 -5.90 37.96
C TYR A 597 -21.53 -6.97 37.49
N PHE A 598 -20.47 -6.50 36.83
CA PHE A 598 -19.35 -7.31 36.35
C PHE A 598 -18.07 -6.87 37.06
N SER A 599 -17.29 -7.83 37.56
CA SER A 599 -15.97 -7.57 38.14
C SER A 599 -14.95 -7.33 37.03
N VAL A 600 -14.25 -6.21 37.10
CA VAL A 600 -13.24 -5.81 36.12
C VAL A 600 -11.96 -5.36 36.81
N ILE A 601 -10.81 -5.50 36.14
CA ILE A 601 -9.51 -5.06 36.64
C ILE A 601 -9.00 -3.90 35.81
N LYS A 602 -8.80 -2.74 36.45
CA LYS A 602 -8.13 -1.60 35.85
C LYS A 602 -6.65 -1.92 35.66
N VAL A 603 -6.20 -1.96 34.42
CA VAL A 603 -4.81 -2.30 34.07
C VAL A 603 -4.04 -1.01 33.77
N PRO A 604 -2.84 -0.81 34.36
CA PRO A 604 -2.06 0.38 34.09
C PRO A 604 -1.65 0.44 32.61
N ALA A 605 -1.85 1.62 32.00
CA ALA A 605 -1.40 1.93 30.66
C ALA A 605 -0.43 3.12 30.70
N LYS A 606 0.65 3.04 29.92
CA LYS A 606 1.62 4.13 29.75
C LYS A 606 1.55 4.61 28.30
N ASP A 607 1.34 5.92 28.11
CA ASP A 607 1.15 6.52 26.78
C ASP A 607 0.04 5.83 25.96
N GLY A 608 -1.01 5.35 26.63
CA GLY A 608 -2.13 4.60 26.04
C GLY A 608 -1.86 3.11 25.75
N ASN A 609 -0.67 2.59 26.10
CA ASN A 609 -0.28 1.20 25.89
C ASN A 609 -0.29 0.39 27.21
N VAL A 610 -0.99 -0.75 27.19
CA VAL A 610 -0.87 -1.78 28.22
C VAL A 610 0.33 -2.67 27.91
N HIS A 611 1.26 -2.82 28.85
CA HIS A 611 2.49 -3.61 28.65
C HIS A 611 2.43 -5.02 29.23
N LYS A 612 1.51 -5.28 30.17
CA LYS A 612 1.35 -6.58 30.84
C LYS A 612 -0.12 -6.97 30.86
N CYS A 613 -0.40 -8.23 30.54
CA CYS A 613 -1.74 -8.79 30.60
C CYS A 613 -1.93 -9.54 31.93
N PRO A 614 -2.78 -9.08 32.86
CA PRO A 614 -3.02 -9.80 34.12
C PRO A 614 -3.69 -11.17 33.92
N ALA A 615 -4.37 -11.41 32.80
CA ALA A 615 -5.04 -12.69 32.53
C ALA A 615 -4.08 -13.83 32.14
N CYS A 616 -2.91 -13.52 31.55
CA CYS A 616 -1.94 -14.55 31.13
C CYS A 616 -0.49 -14.27 31.54
N GLY A 617 -0.22 -13.20 32.27
CA GLY A 617 1.11 -12.81 32.75
C GLY A 617 2.08 -12.35 31.67
N SER A 618 1.66 -12.36 30.40
CA SER A 618 2.53 -12.01 29.27
C SER A 618 2.82 -10.51 29.21
N THR A 619 4.04 -10.17 28.82
CA THR A 619 4.48 -8.79 28.70
C THR A 619 4.92 -8.45 27.27
N LEU A 620 4.95 -7.16 26.97
CA LEU A 620 5.47 -6.62 25.73
C LEU A 620 6.27 -5.35 26.04
N SER A 621 7.57 -5.38 25.78
CA SER A 621 8.48 -4.25 26.05
C SER A 621 8.26 -3.06 25.11
N VAL A 622 7.83 -3.32 23.87
CA VAL A 622 7.60 -2.29 22.85
C VAL A 622 6.17 -2.43 22.29
N GLY A 623 5.38 -1.35 22.40
CA GLY A 623 3.97 -1.32 22.02
C GLY A 623 3.04 -1.87 23.10
N SER A 624 1.80 -2.23 22.74
CA SER A 624 0.81 -2.74 23.70
C SER A 624 0.49 -4.21 23.53
N ILE A 625 0.47 -4.97 24.63
CA ILE A 625 -0.01 -6.37 24.67
C ILE A 625 -1.54 -6.45 24.50
N VAL A 626 -2.27 -5.37 24.78
CA VAL A 626 -3.71 -5.26 24.52
C VAL A 626 -3.91 -4.55 23.20
N ARG A 627 -4.73 -5.13 22.34
CA ARG A 627 -5.04 -4.64 21.00
C ARG A 627 -6.51 -4.25 20.95
N ARG A 628 -6.80 -2.96 20.78
CA ARG A 628 -8.14 -2.49 20.39
C ARG A 628 -8.48 -3.03 18.99
N PHE A 629 -9.76 -3.12 18.66
CA PHE A 629 -10.26 -3.49 17.32
C PHE A 629 -10.02 -2.36 16.30
N MET A 630 -8.75 -2.00 16.16
CA MET A 630 -8.26 -0.97 15.28
C MET A 630 -6.95 -1.47 14.69
N LEU A 631 -6.75 -1.22 13.41
CA LEU A 631 -5.52 -1.53 12.73
C LEU A 631 -4.87 -0.24 12.24
N GLY A 632 -3.54 -0.20 12.36
CA GLY A 632 -2.77 0.87 11.74
C GLY A 632 -3.01 0.86 10.24
N ALA A 633 -3.20 2.05 9.67
CA ALA A 633 -3.42 2.19 8.23
C ALA A 633 -2.28 1.52 7.44
N ASP A 634 -1.03 1.67 7.88
CA ASP A 634 0.15 1.06 7.24
C ASP A 634 0.06 -0.46 7.15
N ALA A 635 -0.29 -1.14 8.25
CA ALA A 635 -0.41 -2.60 8.28
C ALA A 635 -1.48 -3.11 7.29
N VAL A 636 -2.67 -2.49 7.30
CA VAL A 636 -3.75 -2.87 6.38
C VAL A 636 -3.36 -2.58 4.93
N THR A 637 -2.84 -1.38 4.66
CA THR A 637 -2.44 -0.99 3.30
C THR A 637 -1.27 -1.82 2.78
N SER A 638 -0.39 -2.35 3.65
CA SER A 638 0.66 -3.31 3.24
C SER A 638 0.07 -4.66 2.81
N VAL A 639 -0.89 -5.20 3.58
CA VAL A 639 -1.60 -6.43 3.20
C VAL A 639 -2.32 -6.25 1.86
N LEU A 640 -3.02 -5.13 1.69
CA LEU A 640 -3.73 -4.80 0.44
C LEU A 640 -2.78 -4.57 -0.73
N GLY A 641 -1.69 -3.83 -0.54
CA GLY A 641 -0.68 -3.57 -1.56
C GLY A 641 0.04 -4.86 -1.99
N THR A 642 0.38 -5.73 -1.05
CA THR A 642 0.96 -7.05 -1.33
C THR A 642 -0.05 -7.94 -2.08
N ALA A 643 -1.32 -7.95 -1.64
CA ALA A 643 -2.37 -8.71 -2.31
C ALA A 643 -2.53 -8.28 -3.78
N LEU A 644 -2.58 -6.97 -4.03
CA LEU A 644 -2.70 -6.40 -5.37
C LEU A 644 -1.47 -6.67 -6.23
N TYR A 645 -0.25 -6.46 -5.70
CA TYR A 645 1.00 -6.69 -6.43
C TYR A 645 1.13 -8.13 -6.95
N GLN A 646 0.68 -9.10 -6.17
CA GLN A 646 0.67 -10.52 -6.54
C GLN A 646 -0.32 -10.83 -7.69
N GLN A 647 -1.28 -9.96 -7.98
CA GLN A 647 -2.23 -10.11 -9.10
C GLN A 647 -1.80 -9.42 -10.39
N ILE A 648 -0.79 -8.54 -10.34
CA ILE A 648 -0.31 -7.82 -11.54
C ILE A 648 0.39 -8.85 -12.44
N PRO A 649 -0.03 -9.07 -13.70
CA PRO A 649 0.65 -10.01 -14.58
C PRO A 649 2.07 -9.53 -14.92
N GLU A 650 2.95 -10.48 -15.23
CA GLU A 650 4.25 -10.16 -15.84
C GLU A 650 4.04 -9.84 -17.32
N ARG A 651 4.68 -8.79 -17.82
CA ARG A 651 4.65 -8.45 -19.25
C ARG A 651 5.88 -9.03 -19.91
N GLU A 652 5.67 -9.85 -20.92
CA GLU A 652 6.62 -9.99 -22.02
C GLU A 652 6.63 -8.64 -22.73
N GLU A 653 7.64 -7.82 -22.47
CA GLU A 653 7.94 -6.77 -23.44
C GLU A 653 8.51 -7.50 -24.65
N ASP A 654 7.91 -7.27 -25.83
CA ASP A 654 8.70 -7.33 -27.04
C ASP A 654 9.89 -6.41 -26.74
N LEU A 655 11.07 -6.99 -26.60
CA LEU A 655 12.30 -6.29 -26.84
C LEU A 655 12.23 -5.87 -28.32
N GLU A 656 11.40 -4.87 -28.63
CA GLU A 656 11.79 -3.87 -29.59
C GLU A 656 13.14 -3.42 -29.05
N LEU A 657 14.19 -4.05 -29.61
CA LEU A 657 15.40 -3.37 -29.97
C LEU A 657 14.91 -2.03 -30.50
N ARG A 658 14.79 -1.04 -29.61
CA ARG A 658 15.00 0.33 -30.01
C ARG A 658 16.37 0.24 -30.64
N VAL A 659 16.36 0.20 -31.96
CA VAL A 659 17.53 0.39 -32.77
C VAL A 659 18.02 1.74 -32.28
N ASP A 660 19.01 1.69 -31.39
CA ASP A 660 19.79 2.85 -31.03
C ASP A 660 20.26 3.39 -32.38
N ASP A 661 19.94 4.65 -32.71
CA ASP A 661 20.49 5.32 -33.89
C ASP A 661 21.99 5.02 -33.93
N ASP A 662 22.41 4.31 -34.98
CA ASP A 662 23.76 3.81 -35.21
C ASP A 662 24.81 4.90 -34.94
N ASP A 663 25.74 4.66 -34.00
CA ASP A 663 27.11 5.22 -34.02
C ASP A 663 28.05 4.75 -32.87
N ASP A 664 27.75 3.68 -32.12
CA ASP A 664 28.71 3.13 -31.14
C ASP A 664 29.05 1.65 -31.41
N GLU A 665 30.09 1.43 -32.22
CA GLU A 665 30.70 0.12 -32.51
C GLU A 665 31.24 -0.61 -31.26
N TRP A 666 31.24 0.04 -30.07
CA TRP A 666 31.73 -0.52 -28.80
C TRP A 666 30.65 -0.61 -27.71
N GLY A 667 29.38 -0.41 -28.04
CA GLY A 667 28.26 -0.54 -27.11
C GLY A 667 28.17 -1.95 -26.51
N SER A 668 28.23 -2.06 -25.18
CA SER A 668 28.12 -3.35 -24.50
C SER A 668 26.72 -3.93 -24.63
N VAL A 669 26.60 -5.16 -25.14
CA VAL A 669 25.38 -5.97 -25.03
C VAL A 669 25.13 -6.23 -23.55
N SER A 670 24.17 -5.52 -22.94
CA SER A 670 23.79 -5.79 -21.56
C SER A 670 23.12 -7.16 -21.51
N ASN A 671 23.81 -8.15 -20.94
CA ASN A 671 23.20 -9.43 -20.57
C ASN A 671 21.94 -9.16 -19.74
N GLY A 672 20.82 -9.76 -20.14
CA GLY A 672 19.51 -9.53 -19.56
C GLY A 672 19.49 -9.73 -18.05
N GLU A 673 19.45 -8.64 -17.30
CA GLU A 673 18.97 -8.64 -15.91
C GLU A 673 17.51 -9.12 -15.93
N ASN A 674 17.13 -10.02 -15.01
CA ASN A 674 15.73 -10.39 -14.76
C ASN A 674 14.97 -9.15 -14.26
N LYS A 675 14.48 -8.32 -15.20
CA LYS A 675 13.73 -7.11 -14.91
C LYS A 675 12.24 -7.44 -14.83
N SER A 676 11.67 -7.28 -13.64
CA SER A 676 10.22 -7.43 -13.45
C SER A 676 9.50 -6.21 -14.00
N ASN A 677 8.60 -6.44 -14.97
CA ASN A 677 7.76 -5.40 -15.55
C ASN A 677 6.50 -5.07 -14.71
N ARG A 678 6.41 -5.58 -13.48
CA ARG A 678 5.32 -5.28 -12.55
C ARG A 678 5.54 -3.89 -11.95
N ARG A 679 4.60 -2.97 -12.20
CA ARG A 679 4.66 -1.59 -11.74
C ARG A 679 3.37 -1.19 -11.00
N LEU A 680 3.50 -0.68 -9.78
CA LEU A 680 2.38 -0.21 -8.95
C LEU A 680 2.67 1.20 -8.42
N LEU A 681 1.73 2.11 -8.61
CA LEU A 681 1.74 3.41 -7.93
C LEU A 681 0.85 3.38 -6.71
N ILE A 682 1.39 3.83 -5.58
CA ILE A 682 0.67 3.93 -4.31
C ILE A 682 0.62 5.39 -3.88
N PHE A 683 -0.58 5.94 -3.71
CA PHE A 683 -0.77 7.34 -3.29
C PHE A 683 -1.08 7.45 -1.80
N SER A 684 -0.44 8.42 -1.15
CA SER A 684 -0.77 8.92 0.20
C SER A 684 -0.91 10.46 0.15
N ASP A 685 -1.82 11.04 0.93
CA ASP A 685 -1.97 12.51 0.96
C ASP A 685 -0.84 13.25 1.68
N SER A 686 -0.10 12.56 2.55
CA SER A 686 1.01 13.11 3.31
C SER A 686 2.34 12.64 2.73
N ARG A 687 3.30 13.57 2.60
CA ARG A 687 4.67 13.25 2.18
C ARG A 687 5.35 12.33 3.20
N GLN A 688 5.12 12.55 4.49
CA GLN A 688 5.66 11.71 5.57
C GLN A 688 5.06 10.30 5.53
N ASP A 689 3.75 10.19 5.27
CA ASP A 689 3.08 8.89 5.19
C ASP A 689 3.55 8.11 3.96
N ALA A 690 3.79 8.78 2.83
CA ALA A 690 4.34 8.17 1.63
C ALA A 690 5.76 7.63 1.87
N ALA A 691 6.63 8.43 2.50
CA ALA A 691 8.01 8.06 2.82
C ALA A 691 8.07 6.86 3.78
N PHE A 692 7.35 6.95 4.90
CA PHE A 692 7.29 5.89 5.91
C PHE A 692 6.74 4.59 5.31
N PHE A 693 5.69 4.69 4.50
CA PHE A 693 5.04 3.51 3.94
C PHE A 693 5.88 2.76 2.91
N ALA A 694 6.72 3.44 2.12
CA ALA A 694 7.64 2.77 1.21
C ALA A 694 8.53 1.77 1.97
N THR A 695 9.17 2.25 3.04
CA THR A 695 10.01 1.44 3.92
C THR A 695 9.22 0.36 4.65
N TYR A 696 8.02 0.70 5.15
CA TYR A 696 7.16 -0.26 5.85
C TYR A 696 6.71 -1.41 4.94
N LEU A 697 6.27 -1.10 3.72
CA LEU A 697 5.85 -2.08 2.71
C LEU A 697 7.02 -2.99 2.33
N GLN A 698 8.20 -2.41 2.05
CA GLN A 698 9.41 -3.18 1.75
C GLN A 698 9.75 -4.17 2.87
N ASN A 699 9.79 -3.70 4.11
CA ASN A 699 10.19 -4.53 5.26
C ASN A 699 9.16 -5.63 5.54
N SER A 700 7.87 -5.30 5.50
CA SER A 700 6.81 -6.30 5.71
C SER A 700 6.75 -7.34 4.60
N TYR A 701 6.92 -6.93 3.34
CA TYR A 701 7.01 -7.86 2.21
C TYR A 701 8.26 -8.75 2.30
N ASN A 702 9.43 -8.20 2.63
CA ASN A 702 10.66 -8.97 2.79
C ASN A 702 10.51 -10.06 3.86
N GLN A 703 9.89 -9.75 5.01
CA GLN A 703 9.63 -10.77 6.04
C GLN A 703 8.75 -11.93 5.52
N ILE A 704 7.75 -11.62 4.71
CA ILE A 704 6.89 -12.63 4.07
C ILE A 704 7.70 -13.46 3.07
N LEU A 705 8.50 -12.79 2.23
CA LEU A 705 9.34 -13.42 1.22
C LEU A 705 10.37 -14.36 1.85
N HIS A 706 11.08 -13.92 2.90
CA HIS A 706 12.08 -14.73 3.59
C HIS A 706 11.46 -16.03 4.12
N ARG A 707 10.29 -15.94 4.77
CA ARG A 707 9.54 -17.10 5.27
C ARG A 707 9.06 -18.00 4.15
N ARG A 708 8.55 -17.43 3.05
CA ARG A 708 8.15 -18.21 1.86
C ARG A 708 9.34 -18.97 1.28
N LEU A 709 10.51 -18.34 1.16
CA LEU A 709 11.72 -18.98 0.64
C LEU A 709 12.22 -20.11 1.56
N ILE A 710 12.13 -19.95 2.89
CA ILE A 710 12.41 -21.04 3.83
C ILE A 710 11.42 -22.20 3.58
N VAL A 711 10.12 -21.92 3.51
CA VAL A 711 9.09 -22.94 3.27
C VAL A 711 9.30 -23.64 1.93
N MET A 712 9.60 -22.90 0.86
CA MET A 712 9.94 -23.47 -0.44
C MET A 712 11.18 -24.37 -0.38
N THR A 713 12.20 -23.99 0.38
CA THR A 713 13.39 -24.83 0.62
C THR A 713 13.00 -26.15 1.26
N LEU A 714 12.09 -26.12 2.24
CA LEU A 714 11.58 -27.31 2.91
C LEU A 714 10.76 -28.20 1.95
N GLU A 715 9.90 -27.60 1.12
CA GLU A 715 9.09 -28.29 0.10
C GLU A 715 9.99 -29.00 -0.94
N GLN A 716 11.04 -28.34 -1.42
CA GLN A 716 11.95 -28.86 -2.46
C GLN A 716 12.90 -29.97 -1.97
N HIS A 717 13.21 -30.02 -0.67
CA HIS A 717 14.22 -30.92 -0.11
C HIS A 717 13.69 -31.90 0.93
N TRP A 718 12.38 -32.15 0.93
CA TRP A 718 11.68 -32.95 1.92
C TRP A 718 12.34 -34.32 2.20
N ASP A 719 12.64 -35.09 1.15
CA ASP A 719 13.25 -36.43 1.24
C ASP A 719 14.57 -36.38 2.00
N LYS A 720 15.39 -35.40 1.64
CA LYS A 720 16.75 -35.22 2.17
C LYS A 720 16.73 -34.75 3.62
N ILE A 721 15.77 -33.91 3.99
CA ILE A 721 15.62 -33.42 5.36
C ILE A 721 15.40 -34.59 6.32
N ILE A 722 14.51 -35.51 5.95
CA ILE A 722 14.17 -36.66 6.78
C ILE A 722 15.28 -37.72 6.72
N SER A 723 15.76 -38.07 5.53
CA SER A 723 16.75 -39.15 5.37
C SER A 723 18.10 -38.80 6.02
N ASN A 724 18.48 -37.52 6.00
CA ASN A 724 19.80 -37.07 6.44
C ASN A 724 19.76 -36.36 7.81
N ASN A 725 18.59 -36.27 8.46
CA ASN A 725 18.40 -35.56 9.72
C ASN A 725 18.98 -34.13 9.70
N TRP A 726 18.46 -33.30 8.79
CA TRP A 726 18.95 -31.93 8.63
C TRP A 726 18.91 -31.16 9.94
N ARG A 727 19.97 -30.39 10.14
CA ARG A 727 20.13 -29.45 11.25
C ARG A 727 19.90 -28.02 10.79
N VAL A 728 19.94 -27.10 11.74
CA VAL A 728 19.76 -25.66 11.46
C VAL A 728 20.75 -25.14 10.40
N GLY A 729 22.01 -25.61 10.43
CA GLY A 729 23.01 -25.23 9.43
C GLY A 729 22.73 -25.72 8.01
N ASP A 730 22.21 -26.94 7.86
CA ASP A 730 21.88 -27.50 6.54
C ASP A 730 20.77 -26.71 5.83
N LEU A 731 19.84 -26.15 6.60
CA LEU A 731 18.80 -25.25 6.09
C LEU A 731 19.39 -23.93 5.59
N ALA A 732 20.30 -23.32 6.35
CA ALA A 732 20.96 -22.08 5.94
C ALA A 732 21.78 -22.28 4.66
N ASP A 733 22.51 -23.38 4.54
CA ASP A 733 23.31 -23.71 3.35
C ASP A 733 22.44 -23.96 2.12
N SER A 734 21.29 -24.63 2.28
CA SER A 734 20.38 -24.90 1.17
C SER A 734 19.62 -23.65 0.73
N LEU A 735 19.21 -22.82 1.69
CA LEU A 735 18.58 -21.52 1.42
C LEU A 735 19.55 -20.60 0.65
N LYS A 736 20.83 -20.57 1.02
CA LYS A 736 21.88 -19.83 0.29
C LYS A 736 21.92 -20.22 -1.20
N ARG A 737 21.76 -21.50 -1.55
CA ARG A 737 21.73 -21.96 -2.94
C ARG A 737 20.50 -21.46 -3.67
N ILE A 738 19.31 -21.58 -3.06
CA ILE A 738 18.06 -21.08 -3.65
C ILE A 738 18.12 -19.57 -3.89
N LEU A 739 18.73 -18.81 -2.97
CA LEU A 739 18.92 -17.37 -3.14
C LEU A 739 19.81 -17.03 -4.35
N ALA A 740 20.84 -17.83 -4.60
CA ALA A 740 21.69 -17.69 -5.77
C ALA A 740 20.96 -18.10 -7.06
N ASP A 741 20.22 -19.20 -7.04
CA ASP A 741 19.51 -19.75 -8.20
C ASP A 741 18.38 -18.83 -8.67
N LEU A 742 17.62 -18.24 -7.74
CA LEU A 742 16.55 -17.28 -8.05
C LEU A 742 17.10 -15.89 -8.42
N ASN A 743 18.39 -15.65 -8.24
CA ASN A 743 19.07 -14.38 -8.49
C ASN A 743 18.34 -13.16 -7.87
N LEU A 744 17.80 -13.32 -6.66
CA LEU A 744 17.02 -12.25 -5.98
C LEU A 744 17.89 -11.08 -5.51
N TYR A 745 19.19 -11.32 -5.28
CA TYR A 745 20.15 -10.32 -4.82
C TYR A 745 21.44 -10.39 -5.65
N PRO A 746 21.42 -9.95 -6.92
CA PRO A 746 22.53 -10.11 -7.86
C PRO A 746 23.82 -9.42 -7.40
N ASP A 747 23.70 -8.32 -6.63
CA ASP A 747 24.85 -7.53 -6.15
C ASP A 747 25.53 -8.12 -4.90
N LYS A 748 24.95 -9.16 -4.27
CA LYS A 748 25.48 -9.75 -3.03
C LYS A 748 26.52 -10.82 -3.34
N SER A 749 27.67 -10.77 -2.65
CA SER A 749 28.66 -11.84 -2.69
C SER A 749 28.13 -13.12 -2.05
N SER A 750 28.74 -14.27 -2.37
CA SER A 750 28.36 -15.56 -1.76
C SER A 750 28.43 -15.54 -0.22
N GLN A 751 29.40 -14.83 0.36
CA GLN A 751 29.50 -14.67 1.82
C GLN A 751 28.38 -13.78 2.38
N ALA A 752 27.98 -12.74 1.64
CA ALA A 752 26.84 -11.91 2.04
C ALA A 752 25.52 -12.68 1.97
N LEU A 753 25.32 -13.53 0.94
CA LEU A 753 24.16 -14.42 0.84
C LEU A 753 24.11 -15.43 1.98
N GLU A 754 25.26 -15.97 2.40
CA GLU A 754 25.36 -16.86 3.56
C GLU A 754 24.96 -16.16 4.86
N ALA A 755 25.44 -14.94 5.08
CA ALA A 755 25.04 -14.14 6.23
C ALA A 755 23.53 -13.87 6.24
N GLU A 756 22.91 -13.57 5.09
CA GLU A 756 21.45 -13.41 5.00
C GLU A 756 20.69 -14.70 5.32
N ALA A 757 21.10 -15.83 4.72
CA ALA A 757 20.46 -17.11 4.96
C ALA A 757 20.49 -17.49 6.46
N TRP A 758 21.65 -17.32 7.11
CA TRP A 758 21.78 -17.53 8.55
C TRP A 758 20.93 -16.57 9.37
N LYS A 759 20.86 -15.28 9.01
CA LYS A 759 20.00 -14.31 9.71
C LYS A 759 18.55 -14.77 9.74
N TRP A 760 18.02 -15.19 8.59
CA TRP A 760 16.61 -15.55 8.47
C TRP A 760 16.30 -16.85 9.22
N VAL A 761 17.18 -17.86 9.08
CA VAL A 761 17.04 -19.14 9.78
C VAL A 761 17.16 -18.96 11.29
N LEU A 762 18.13 -18.17 11.78
CA LEU A 762 18.28 -17.90 13.21
C LEU A 762 17.10 -17.13 13.78
N ASN A 763 16.53 -16.18 13.03
CA ASN A 763 15.36 -15.47 13.47
C ASN A 763 14.17 -16.41 13.69
N GLU A 764 13.93 -17.37 12.78
CA GLU A 764 12.90 -18.40 12.96
C GLU A 764 13.27 -19.41 14.06
N PHE A 765 14.55 -19.74 14.21
CA PHE A 765 15.04 -20.61 15.30
C PHE A 765 14.87 -19.99 16.68
N MET A 766 14.96 -18.66 16.81
CA MET A 766 14.76 -17.94 18.07
C MET A 766 13.32 -17.44 18.26
N ALA A 767 12.46 -17.57 17.24
CA ALA A 767 11.17 -16.91 17.20
C ALA A 767 10.23 -17.35 18.34
N MET A 768 9.70 -16.37 19.07
CA MET A 768 8.61 -16.53 20.04
C MET A 768 7.25 -16.10 19.47
N GLU A 769 7.22 -15.59 18.24
CA GLU A 769 6.02 -15.04 17.63
C GLU A 769 5.07 -16.14 17.16
N ARG A 770 3.76 -15.96 17.39
CA ARG A 770 2.73 -16.89 16.88
C ARG A 770 2.66 -16.95 15.36
N ILE A 771 3.12 -15.89 14.70
CA ILE A 771 3.12 -15.79 13.24
C ILE A 771 4.45 -16.26 12.62
N GLY A 772 5.40 -16.76 13.42
CA GLY A 772 6.60 -17.41 12.91
C GLY A 772 6.31 -18.82 12.38
N LEU A 773 7.28 -19.44 11.72
CA LEU A 773 7.10 -20.75 11.09
C LEU A 773 6.79 -21.86 12.11
N GLU A 774 7.38 -21.82 13.31
CA GLU A 774 7.06 -22.76 14.39
C GLU A 774 5.68 -22.50 14.99
N GLY A 775 5.34 -21.24 15.22
CA GLY A 775 4.04 -20.83 15.77
C GLY A 775 2.85 -21.16 14.86
N LEU A 776 3.10 -21.29 13.55
CA LEU A 776 2.13 -21.71 12.55
C LEU A 776 2.18 -23.20 12.23
N GLY A 777 3.07 -23.97 12.87
CA GLY A 777 3.27 -25.39 12.58
C GLY A 777 3.69 -25.63 11.12
N LEU A 778 4.68 -24.89 10.62
CA LEU A 778 5.35 -25.14 9.34
C LEU A 778 6.73 -25.78 9.57
N LEU A 779 7.46 -25.30 10.59
CA LEU A 779 8.81 -25.78 10.93
C LEU A 779 8.99 -25.84 12.45
N GLY A 780 9.29 -27.01 12.99
CA GLY A 780 9.67 -27.19 14.38
C GLY A 780 11.16 -27.52 14.55
N PHE A 781 11.64 -27.45 15.78
CA PHE A 781 13.04 -27.73 16.13
C PHE A 781 13.11 -28.67 17.33
N THR A 782 13.97 -29.68 17.27
CA THR A 782 14.25 -30.57 18.41
C THR A 782 15.75 -30.72 18.61
N PRO A 783 16.25 -30.71 19.84
CA PRO A 783 17.68 -30.90 20.07
C PRO A 783 18.08 -32.34 19.72
N VAL A 784 19.27 -32.51 19.15
CA VAL A 784 19.87 -33.82 18.85
C VAL A 784 20.09 -34.56 20.16
N LEU A 785 19.73 -35.83 20.24
CA LEU A 785 19.99 -36.60 21.45
C LEU A 785 21.50 -36.91 21.59
N PRO A 786 22.09 -36.78 22.79
CA PRO A 786 23.44 -37.26 23.04
C PRO A 786 23.59 -38.75 22.66
N PRO A 787 24.74 -39.17 22.12
CA PRO A 787 24.97 -40.59 21.82
C PRO A 787 24.80 -41.47 23.07
N GLY A 788 23.94 -42.48 22.98
CA GLY A 788 23.63 -43.37 24.10
C GLY A 788 22.83 -42.72 25.24
N TRP A 789 22.14 -41.60 24.98
CA TRP A 789 21.29 -40.92 25.96
C TRP A 789 20.28 -41.87 26.62
N ASP A 790 20.27 -41.86 27.95
CA ASP A 790 19.24 -42.49 28.78
C ASP A 790 18.87 -41.52 29.93
N PRO A 791 17.58 -41.29 30.21
CA PRO A 791 17.18 -40.36 31.27
C PRO A 791 17.66 -40.81 32.66
N PRO A 792 18.02 -39.87 33.56
CA PRO A 792 18.46 -40.21 34.90
C PRO A 792 17.34 -40.89 35.71
N ARG A 793 17.73 -41.83 36.59
CA ARG A 793 16.79 -42.54 37.48
C ARG A 793 15.93 -41.60 38.33
N ALA A 794 16.43 -40.41 38.63
CA ALA A 794 15.70 -39.38 39.38
C ALA A 794 14.39 -38.94 38.69
N LEU A 795 14.30 -39.01 37.36
CA LEU A 795 13.08 -38.70 36.60
C LEU A 795 12.15 -39.91 36.44
N LEU A 796 12.72 -41.13 36.46
CA LEU A 796 11.97 -42.39 36.29
C LEU A 796 11.38 -42.91 37.61
N GLY A 797 11.96 -42.51 38.74
CA GLY A 797 11.52 -42.89 40.09
C GLY A 797 10.49 -41.94 40.70
N SER A 798 10.10 -42.23 41.95
CA SER A 798 9.26 -41.34 42.77
C SER A 798 9.95 -39.98 42.95
N PRO A 799 9.22 -38.85 42.92
CA PRO A 799 7.77 -38.68 42.79
C PRO A 799 7.26 -38.64 41.33
N TRP A 800 8.17 -38.54 40.35
CA TRP A 800 7.82 -38.16 38.98
C TRP A 800 7.27 -39.31 38.15
N HIS A 801 7.86 -40.52 38.26
CA HIS A 801 7.45 -41.71 37.52
C HIS A 801 7.29 -41.47 36.01
N PHE A 802 8.17 -40.66 35.42
CA PHE A 802 8.13 -40.43 33.98
C PHE A 802 8.54 -41.68 33.21
N SER A 803 7.91 -41.91 32.06
CA SER A 803 8.45 -42.80 31.05
C SER A 803 9.77 -42.25 30.50
N LYS A 804 10.58 -43.10 29.86
CA LYS A 804 11.83 -42.65 29.20
C LYS A 804 11.56 -41.56 28.16
N GLN A 805 10.42 -41.62 27.47
CA GLN A 805 9.99 -40.62 26.52
C GLN A 805 9.66 -39.30 27.22
N GLU A 806 8.77 -39.30 28.22
CA GLU A 806 8.40 -38.08 28.96
C GLU A 806 9.61 -37.41 29.62
N ALA A 807 10.54 -38.20 30.17
CA ALA A 807 11.75 -37.67 30.78
C ALA A 807 12.68 -37.03 29.74
N THR A 808 12.72 -37.55 28.52
CA THR A 808 13.47 -36.94 27.41
C THR A 808 12.77 -35.67 26.91
N GLU A 809 11.45 -35.71 26.73
CA GLU A 809 10.65 -34.54 26.36
C GLU A 809 10.77 -33.40 27.39
N LEU A 810 10.88 -33.72 28.67
CA LEU A 810 11.11 -32.73 29.71
C LEU A 810 12.41 -31.96 29.46
N ILE A 811 13.51 -32.66 29.18
CA ILE A 811 14.79 -32.01 28.87
C ILE A 811 14.64 -31.14 27.61
N MET A 812 13.96 -31.64 26.58
CA MET A 812 13.72 -30.87 25.35
C MET A 812 12.95 -29.57 25.64
N VAL A 813 11.84 -29.63 26.39
CA VAL A 813 11.05 -28.44 26.77
C VAL A 813 11.90 -27.43 27.56
N LEU A 814 12.77 -27.90 28.46
CA LEU A 814 13.62 -27.02 29.25
C LEU A 814 14.70 -26.35 28.39
N LEU A 815 15.34 -27.07 27.47
CA LEU A 815 16.28 -26.50 26.49
C LEU A 815 15.59 -25.53 25.54
N ASP A 816 14.34 -25.84 25.15
CA ASP A 816 13.53 -25.00 24.29
C ASP A 816 13.23 -23.64 24.93
N SER A 817 13.07 -23.61 26.26
CA SER A 817 12.95 -22.35 27.00
C SER A 817 14.20 -21.47 26.81
N MET A 818 15.41 -22.04 26.80
CA MET A 818 16.63 -21.27 26.55
C MET A 818 16.69 -20.74 25.10
N ARG A 819 16.31 -21.56 24.13
CA ARG A 819 16.24 -21.18 22.70
C ARG A 819 15.27 -20.02 22.49
N LYS A 820 14.05 -20.13 23.01
CA LYS A 820 13.00 -19.10 22.89
C LYS A 820 13.38 -17.80 23.61
N ASN A 821 14.20 -17.86 24.65
CA ASN A 821 14.78 -16.69 25.31
C ASN A 821 16.01 -16.10 24.57
N SER A 822 16.27 -16.56 23.34
CA SER A 822 17.34 -16.09 22.45
C SER A 822 18.76 -16.31 22.99
N ALA A 823 18.94 -17.25 23.92
CA ALA A 823 20.25 -17.62 24.47
C ALA A 823 20.96 -18.62 23.54
N VAL A 824 21.33 -18.14 22.35
CA VAL A 824 21.86 -18.94 21.24
C VAL A 824 23.20 -18.36 20.77
N LEU A 825 24.11 -19.23 20.34
CA LEU A 825 25.37 -18.87 19.69
C LEU A 825 25.10 -18.45 18.24
N PHE A 826 25.53 -17.25 17.87
CA PHE A 826 25.49 -16.75 16.50
C PHE A 826 26.72 -17.23 15.74
N PRO A 827 26.59 -17.65 14.45
CA PRO A 827 27.71 -17.93 13.56
C PRO A 827 28.57 -16.68 13.32
N ASP A 828 29.85 -16.87 12.98
CA ASP A 828 30.81 -15.77 12.77
C ASP A 828 30.39 -14.80 11.64
N SER A 829 29.59 -15.26 10.68
CA SER A 829 29.05 -14.46 9.58
C SER A 829 27.91 -13.52 9.98
N VAL A 830 27.33 -13.67 11.18
CA VAL A 830 26.15 -12.92 11.63
C VAL A 830 26.41 -12.22 12.96
N SER A 831 26.24 -10.90 12.98
CA SER A 831 26.34 -10.11 14.21
C SER A 831 25.08 -10.25 15.08
N PRO A 832 25.19 -10.57 16.38
CA PRO A 832 24.07 -10.52 17.31
C PRO A 832 23.44 -9.13 17.46
N LYS A 833 24.15 -8.07 17.06
CA LYS A 833 23.72 -6.66 17.15
C LYS A 833 23.01 -6.17 15.88
N ASP A 834 22.89 -7.02 14.85
CA ASP A 834 22.23 -6.67 13.60
C ASP A 834 20.79 -6.20 13.86
N GLU A 835 20.37 -5.12 13.20
CA GLU A 835 19.05 -4.52 13.36
C GLU A 835 17.93 -5.50 13.00
N TYR A 836 18.21 -6.49 12.14
CA TYR A 836 17.27 -7.55 11.79
C TYR A 836 16.69 -8.29 13.02
N PHE A 837 17.46 -8.42 14.11
CA PHE A 837 17.02 -9.09 15.34
C PHE A 837 16.36 -8.15 16.35
N SER A 838 16.16 -6.87 16.02
CA SER A 838 15.53 -5.89 16.91
C SER A 838 14.12 -6.34 17.32
N PRO A 839 13.71 -6.18 18.61
CA PRO A 839 14.41 -5.50 19.70
C PRO A 839 15.39 -6.38 20.50
N ARG A 840 15.60 -7.64 20.08
CA ARG A 840 16.48 -8.63 20.72
C ARG A 840 17.85 -8.74 20.04
N ASN A 841 18.32 -7.66 19.43
CA ASN A 841 19.64 -7.56 18.78
C ASN A 841 20.78 -7.43 19.80
N ARG A 842 20.90 -8.42 20.69
CA ARG A 842 21.95 -8.55 21.69
C ARG A 842 22.11 -10.02 22.07
N GLU A 843 23.21 -10.34 22.73
CA GLU A 843 23.45 -11.69 23.24
C GLU A 843 22.75 -11.91 24.59
N TYR A 844 22.07 -13.06 24.70
CA TYR A 844 21.45 -13.53 25.94
C TYR A 844 22.14 -14.80 26.44
N PHE A 845 22.13 -14.99 27.76
CA PHE A 845 22.78 -16.12 28.40
C PHE A 845 21.94 -16.68 29.54
N PHE A 846 22.26 -17.90 29.96
CA PHE A 846 21.72 -18.52 31.16
C PHE A 846 22.80 -18.76 32.21
N LYS A 847 22.40 -18.67 33.48
CA LYS A 847 23.20 -19.05 34.65
C LYS A 847 22.30 -19.72 35.69
N GLU A 848 22.89 -20.50 36.60
CA GLU A 848 22.15 -21.31 37.59
C GLU A 848 21.09 -20.52 38.37
N ASN A 849 21.47 -19.46 39.08
CA ASN A 849 20.61 -18.75 40.02
C ASN A 849 20.84 -17.22 40.02
N VAL A 850 21.34 -16.69 38.90
CA VAL A 850 21.63 -15.26 38.74
C VAL A 850 20.87 -14.73 37.53
N SER A 851 20.16 -13.62 37.72
CA SER A 851 19.47 -12.92 36.65
C SER A 851 20.01 -11.50 36.50
N VAL A 852 20.24 -11.05 35.27
CA VAL A 852 20.65 -9.68 34.95
C VAL A 852 19.71 -9.14 33.90
N SER A 853 19.00 -8.06 34.23
CA SER A 853 18.00 -7.43 33.36
C SER A 853 18.55 -7.19 31.96
N GLY A 854 17.80 -7.62 30.95
CA GLY A 854 18.14 -7.46 29.53
C GLY A 854 19.35 -8.24 29.03
N ARG A 855 19.89 -9.23 29.78
CA ARG A 855 21.08 -10.00 29.37
C ARG A 855 21.16 -11.46 29.87
N ILE A 856 20.95 -11.71 31.17
CA ILE A 856 21.18 -13.05 31.77
C ILE A 856 19.89 -13.56 32.42
N TYR A 857 19.44 -14.74 31.99
CA TYR A 857 18.34 -15.47 32.60
C TYR A 857 18.86 -16.46 33.66
N SER A 858 18.05 -16.67 34.69
CA SER A 858 18.33 -17.62 35.76
C SER A 858 17.68 -18.97 35.44
N TRP A 859 18.40 -20.08 35.58
CA TRP A 859 17.86 -21.42 35.36
C TRP A 859 16.85 -21.77 36.47
N LEU A 860 17.29 -21.63 37.72
CA LEU A 860 16.50 -21.60 38.93
C LEU A 860 16.10 -20.17 39.26
N PRO A 861 14.93 -19.92 39.86
CA PRO A 861 14.55 -18.56 40.19
C PRO A 861 15.56 -17.86 41.10
N SER A 862 15.90 -16.61 40.78
CA SER A 862 16.81 -15.80 41.59
C SER A 862 16.13 -15.22 42.84
N ASN A 863 14.79 -15.16 42.82
CA ASN A 863 13.95 -14.67 43.92
C ASN A 863 12.97 -15.77 44.35
N GLU A 864 12.91 -16.06 45.64
CA GLU A 864 12.04 -17.12 46.18
C GLU A 864 10.53 -16.85 46.01
N HIS A 865 10.12 -15.60 45.81
CA HIS A 865 8.71 -15.20 45.69
C HIS A 865 8.18 -15.22 44.25
N VAL A 866 9.05 -15.39 43.26
CA VAL A 866 8.69 -15.37 41.83
C VAL A 866 9.07 -16.71 41.20
N ASN A 867 8.23 -17.24 40.31
CA ASN A 867 8.57 -18.42 39.52
C ASN A 867 9.02 -17.99 38.13
N ASN A 868 10.03 -18.68 37.60
CA ASN A 868 10.33 -18.65 36.17
C ASN A 868 9.53 -19.74 35.42
N THR A 869 9.61 -19.74 34.09
CA THR A 869 8.81 -20.66 33.24
C THR A 869 9.10 -22.14 33.54
N ARG A 870 10.36 -22.47 33.82
CA ARG A 870 10.84 -23.83 34.06
C ARG A 870 10.31 -24.38 35.39
N LEU A 871 10.42 -23.60 36.47
CA LEU A 871 9.91 -24.01 37.78
C LEU A 871 8.38 -24.13 37.77
N ASP A 872 7.67 -23.19 37.15
CA ASP A 872 6.20 -23.27 37.02
C ASP A 872 5.74 -24.55 36.32
N TYR A 873 6.40 -24.93 35.22
CA TYR A 873 6.03 -26.12 34.48
C TYR A 873 6.24 -27.39 35.32
N LEU A 874 7.37 -27.51 36.01
CA LEU A 874 7.64 -28.64 36.89
C LEU A 874 6.72 -28.70 38.11
N LEU A 875 6.36 -27.56 38.70
CA LEU A 875 5.37 -27.51 39.78
C LEU A 875 4.03 -28.11 39.33
N ARG A 876 3.57 -27.75 38.12
CA ARG A 876 2.32 -28.28 37.57
C ARG A 876 2.42 -29.78 37.25
N LEU A 877 3.56 -30.24 36.76
CA LEU A 877 3.82 -31.67 36.55
C LEU A 877 3.87 -32.46 37.86
N ALA A 878 4.51 -31.93 38.90
CA ALA A 878 4.60 -32.54 40.23
C ALA A 878 3.22 -32.61 40.91
N GLN A 879 2.42 -31.55 40.79
CA GLN A 879 1.04 -31.52 41.27
C GLN A 879 0.18 -32.57 40.56
N ALA A 880 0.31 -32.70 39.23
CA ALA A 880 -0.36 -33.74 38.48
C ALA A 880 0.14 -35.16 38.83
N ALA A 881 1.35 -35.29 39.36
CA ALA A 881 1.91 -36.54 39.90
C ALA A 881 1.42 -36.86 41.33
N GLY A 882 0.68 -35.95 41.98
CA GLY A 882 0.19 -36.14 43.36
C GLY A 882 1.22 -35.83 44.45
N SER A 883 2.25 -35.06 44.16
CA SER A 883 3.28 -34.68 45.14
C SER A 883 2.74 -33.77 46.26
N THR A 884 3.15 -34.07 47.50
CA THR A 884 2.86 -33.25 48.69
C THR A 884 3.88 -32.14 48.94
N ASP A 885 5.07 -32.20 48.33
CA ASP A 885 6.14 -31.18 48.43
C ASP A 885 6.68 -30.79 47.04
N ALA A 886 5.76 -30.43 46.15
CA ALA A 886 6.03 -30.20 44.73
C ALA A 886 7.13 -29.16 44.47
N ARG A 887 7.28 -28.15 45.33
CA ARG A 887 8.26 -27.07 45.12
C ARG A 887 9.69 -27.52 45.42
N ALA A 888 9.93 -28.17 46.55
CA ALA A 888 11.27 -28.64 46.89
C ALA A 888 11.74 -29.69 45.88
N GLU A 889 10.85 -30.60 45.47
CA GLU A 889 11.13 -31.62 44.47
C GLU A 889 11.46 -31.02 43.10
N ALA A 890 10.68 -30.03 42.64
CA ALA A 890 10.92 -29.36 41.36
C ALA A 890 12.27 -28.60 41.35
N ILE A 891 12.60 -27.89 42.43
CA ILE A 891 13.89 -27.19 42.58
C ILE A 891 15.04 -28.21 42.55
N ASN A 892 14.95 -29.29 43.32
CA ASN A 892 15.98 -30.33 43.35
C ASN A 892 16.23 -30.94 41.96
N ILE A 893 15.16 -31.25 41.21
CA ILE A 893 15.29 -31.74 39.84
C ILE A 893 15.92 -30.70 38.92
N LEU A 894 15.51 -29.43 38.96
CA LEU A 894 16.12 -28.39 38.12
C LEU A 894 17.61 -28.22 38.41
N THR A 895 18.00 -28.22 39.69
CA THR A 895 19.41 -28.17 40.11
C THR A 895 20.16 -29.39 39.60
N GLY A 896 19.58 -30.58 39.77
CA GLY A 896 20.16 -31.85 39.32
C GLY A 896 20.37 -31.89 37.80
N ILE A 897 19.39 -31.39 37.02
CA ILE A 897 19.49 -31.28 35.56
C ILE A 897 20.61 -30.31 35.18
N TRP A 898 20.62 -29.11 35.75
CA TRP A 898 21.64 -28.10 35.46
C TRP A 898 23.04 -28.65 35.72
N VAL A 899 23.29 -29.07 36.96
CA VAL A 899 24.62 -29.51 37.40
C VAL A 899 25.04 -30.79 36.70
N ASN A 900 24.23 -31.84 36.69
CA ASN A 900 24.69 -33.17 36.26
C ASN A 900 24.49 -33.46 34.78
N LEU A 901 23.51 -32.84 34.12
CA LEU A 901 23.15 -33.16 32.74
C LEU A 901 23.62 -32.11 31.75
N LEU A 902 23.66 -30.83 32.13
CA LEU A 902 23.93 -29.72 31.21
C LEU A 902 25.36 -29.19 31.30
N ILE A 903 25.84 -28.82 32.49
CA ILE A 903 27.07 -27.99 32.61
C ILE A 903 28.31 -28.69 33.19
N LYS A 904 28.18 -29.83 33.89
CA LYS A 904 29.34 -30.55 34.45
C LYS A 904 30.27 -31.06 33.34
N VAL A 905 31.55 -31.17 33.65
CA VAL A 905 32.55 -31.79 32.77
C VAL A 905 32.13 -33.23 32.48
N ASP A 906 32.07 -33.60 31.20
CA ASP A 906 31.55 -34.88 30.69
C ASP A 906 30.04 -35.10 30.88
N ALA A 907 29.28 -34.03 31.13
CA ALA A 907 27.83 -34.12 31.18
C ALA A 907 27.27 -34.49 29.78
N PRO A 908 26.21 -35.32 29.70
CA PRO A 908 25.71 -35.82 28.41
C PRO A 908 25.35 -34.72 27.41
N TRP A 909 24.83 -33.57 27.88
CA TRP A 909 24.42 -32.47 27.03
C TRP A 909 25.48 -31.38 26.85
N GLN A 910 26.67 -31.49 27.46
CA GLN A 910 27.68 -30.43 27.48
C GLN A 910 28.02 -29.90 26.08
N GLY A 911 28.07 -30.77 25.07
CA GLY A 911 28.34 -30.41 23.66
C GLY A 911 27.33 -29.45 23.04
N HIS A 912 26.11 -29.37 23.57
CA HIS A 912 25.03 -28.49 23.08
C HIS A 912 25.23 -27.02 23.48
N PHE A 913 26.20 -26.74 24.34
CA PHE A 913 26.40 -25.42 24.91
C PHE A 913 27.73 -24.79 24.48
N SER A 914 27.74 -23.47 24.45
CA SER A 914 28.92 -22.62 24.43
C SER A 914 28.91 -21.80 25.72
N SER A 915 30.06 -21.72 26.39
CA SER A 915 30.21 -20.97 27.63
C SER A 915 31.24 -19.86 27.47
N ILE A 916 30.95 -18.68 28.04
CA ILE A 916 31.90 -17.56 28.14
C ILE A 916 31.99 -17.10 29.60
N HIS A 917 33.08 -16.41 29.95
CA HIS A 917 33.24 -15.82 31.28
C HIS A 917 32.74 -14.37 31.29
N ASP A 918 31.70 -14.07 32.06
CA ASP A 918 31.10 -12.73 32.17
C ASP A 918 31.46 -12.06 33.51
N GLY A 919 32.66 -11.46 33.58
CA GLY A 919 33.10 -10.66 34.74
C GLY A 919 32.83 -11.34 36.09
N ASN A 920 32.10 -10.66 36.99
CA ASN A 920 31.73 -11.17 38.31
C ASN A 920 30.67 -12.28 38.28
N ASN A 921 30.00 -12.49 37.14
CA ASN A 921 29.01 -13.53 36.94
C ASN A 921 29.65 -14.87 36.54
N GLY A 922 30.97 -14.97 36.35
CA GLY A 922 31.62 -16.25 36.03
C GLY A 922 31.16 -16.85 34.70
N ALA A 923 31.13 -18.18 34.60
CA ALA A 923 30.70 -18.86 33.39
C ALA A 923 29.19 -18.72 33.14
N VAL A 924 28.83 -18.25 31.95
CA VAL A 924 27.44 -18.13 31.45
C VAL A 924 27.29 -18.93 30.16
N PHE A 925 26.10 -19.48 29.92
CA PHE A 925 25.88 -20.51 28.90
C PHE A 925 24.86 -20.08 27.84
N ARG A 926 25.07 -20.55 26.61
CA ARG A 926 24.17 -20.38 25.44
C ARG A 926 24.15 -21.64 24.59
N LEU A 927 23.09 -21.84 23.82
CA LEU A 927 22.90 -23.03 22.98
C LEU A 927 23.62 -22.93 21.64
N ARG A 928 24.08 -24.08 21.13
CA ARG A 928 24.68 -24.24 19.80
C ARG A 928 23.62 -24.66 18.77
N PRO A 929 23.33 -23.86 17.73
CA PRO A 929 22.36 -24.23 16.67
C PRO A 929 22.69 -25.55 15.95
N GLU A 930 23.96 -25.93 15.90
CA GLU A 930 24.44 -27.13 15.19
C GLU A 930 24.01 -28.44 15.84
N TYR A 931 23.40 -28.39 17.03
CA TYR A 931 22.84 -29.54 17.74
C TYR A 931 21.31 -29.53 17.76
N TRP A 932 20.67 -28.88 16.78
CA TRP A 932 19.22 -28.86 16.62
C TRP A 932 18.81 -29.38 15.25
N GLU A 933 17.90 -30.35 15.24
CA GLU A 933 17.30 -30.96 14.06
C GLU A 933 15.99 -30.28 13.68
N LEU A 934 15.71 -30.25 12.38
CA LEU A 934 14.48 -29.71 11.82
C LEU A 934 13.34 -30.74 11.88
N ARG A 935 12.14 -30.28 12.21
CA ARG A 935 10.89 -31.05 12.22
C ARG A 935 9.84 -30.34 11.38
N PRO A 936 9.88 -30.44 10.04
CA PRO A 936 8.86 -29.83 9.20
C PRO A 936 7.50 -30.50 9.43
N ALA A 937 6.46 -29.68 9.60
CA ALA A 937 5.09 -30.17 9.82
C ALA A 937 4.44 -30.61 8.50
N GLY A 938 3.49 -31.55 8.56
CA GLY A 938 2.71 -31.98 7.39
C GLY A 938 3.45 -32.83 6.35
N ILE A 939 4.76 -32.95 6.48
CA ILE A 939 5.64 -33.66 5.53
C ILE A 939 6.08 -35.01 6.11
N ASN A 940 6.18 -35.11 7.45
CA ASN A 940 6.52 -36.35 8.13
C ASN A 940 5.40 -36.75 9.10
N ASN A 941 4.70 -37.85 8.78
CA ASN A 941 3.65 -38.44 9.62
C ASN A 941 4.15 -38.92 10.99
N SER A 942 5.47 -39.00 11.20
CA SER A 942 6.05 -39.33 12.51
C SER A 942 6.14 -38.12 13.45
N VAL A 943 6.00 -36.89 12.96
CA VAL A 943 6.07 -35.67 13.78
C VAL A 943 4.68 -35.36 14.31
N ARG A 944 4.51 -35.49 15.62
CA ARG A 944 3.24 -35.18 16.30
C ARG A 944 3.26 -33.76 16.83
N TRP A 945 2.24 -33.00 16.48
CA TRP A 945 1.99 -31.67 17.01
C TRP A 945 0.87 -31.72 18.03
N TYR A 946 0.95 -30.84 19.02
CA TYR A 946 -0.06 -30.69 20.05
C TYR A 946 -0.48 -29.23 20.18
N GLN A 947 -1.78 -29.00 20.32
CA GLN A 947 -2.35 -27.68 20.54
C GLN A 947 -3.01 -27.61 21.92
N CYS A 948 -2.77 -26.50 22.62
CA CYS A 948 -3.45 -26.21 23.88
C CYS A 948 -4.87 -25.67 23.66
N ASP A 949 -5.87 -26.26 24.30
CA ASP A 949 -7.28 -25.84 24.21
C ASP A 949 -7.55 -24.42 24.75
N LYS A 950 -6.70 -23.92 25.66
CA LYS A 950 -6.86 -22.62 26.32
C LYS A 950 -6.02 -21.52 25.68
N CYS A 951 -4.70 -21.71 25.58
CA CYS A 951 -3.80 -20.67 25.05
C CYS A 951 -3.53 -20.81 23.55
N ARG A 952 -3.97 -21.90 22.90
CA ARG A 952 -3.71 -22.21 21.47
C ARG A 952 -2.22 -22.28 21.11
N HIS A 953 -1.34 -22.50 22.08
CA HIS A 953 0.07 -22.74 21.83
C HIS A 953 0.24 -24.08 21.12
N LEU A 954 0.97 -24.06 19.99
CA LEU A 954 1.43 -25.24 19.28
C LEU A 954 2.82 -25.66 19.80
N THR A 955 3.01 -26.95 19.99
CA THR A 955 4.25 -27.54 20.51
C THR A 955 4.46 -28.95 19.95
N LEU A 956 5.73 -29.39 19.89
CA LEU A 956 6.13 -30.76 19.56
C LEU A 956 6.16 -31.69 20.78
N HIS A 957 6.01 -31.15 21.98
CA HIS A 957 6.18 -31.88 23.24
C HIS A 957 4.88 -31.98 24.02
N ASN A 958 4.61 -33.14 24.62
CA ASN A 958 3.42 -33.38 25.41
C ASN A 958 3.70 -34.31 26.59
N ILE A 959 3.79 -33.72 27.79
CA ILE A 959 3.92 -34.44 29.04
C ILE A 959 2.60 -34.36 29.78
N ARG A 960 1.91 -35.51 29.90
CA ARG A 960 0.63 -35.66 30.62
C ARG A 960 -0.48 -34.69 30.20
N GLY A 961 -0.46 -34.19 28.96
CA GLY A 961 -1.42 -33.20 28.48
C GLY A 961 -1.21 -31.80 29.07
N ILE A 962 -0.09 -31.50 29.74
CA ILE A 962 0.13 -30.22 30.41
C ILE A 962 0.85 -29.24 29.49
N CYS A 963 0.25 -28.07 29.27
CA CYS A 963 0.82 -27.01 28.43
C CYS A 963 2.10 -26.38 29.05
N PRO A 964 3.20 -26.24 28.29
CA PRO A 964 4.45 -25.64 28.80
C PRO A 964 4.37 -24.11 29.00
N THR A 965 3.35 -23.45 28.47
CA THR A 965 3.15 -22.00 28.67
C THR A 965 2.96 -21.68 30.16
N TYR A 966 3.67 -20.66 30.65
CA TYR A 966 3.63 -20.21 32.05
C TYR A 966 2.20 -20.05 32.57
N ARG A 967 1.89 -20.70 33.70
CA ARG A 967 0.60 -20.66 34.40
C ARG A 967 -0.62 -21.04 33.54
N CYS A 968 -0.43 -21.64 32.37
CA CYS A 968 -1.53 -22.08 31.53
C CYS A 968 -2.15 -23.36 32.09
N GLY A 969 -3.41 -23.29 32.52
CA GLY A 969 -4.20 -24.46 32.95
C GLY A 969 -4.88 -25.23 31.81
N GLY A 970 -4.51 -24.97 30.55
CA GLY A 970 -5.07 -25.67 29.39
C GLY A 970 -4.46 -27.04 29.18
N LYS A 971 -5.19 -27.89 28.44
CA LYS A 971 -4.78 -29.25 28.09
C LYS A 971 -4.27 -29.30 26.65
N LEU A 972 -3.20 -30.06 26.45
CA LEU A 972 -2.65 -30.36 25.13
C LEU A 972 -3.37 -31.57 24.52
N SER A 973 -3.90 -31.38 23.32
CA SER A 973 -4.41 -32.44 22.46
C SER A 973 -3.58 -32.54 21.18
N GLU A 974 -3.38 -33.76 20.69
CA GLU A 974 -2.74 -33.98 19.37
C GLU A 974 -3.58 -33.29 18.29
N CYS A 975 -2.90 -32.67 17.32
CA CYS A 975 -3.54 -31.93 16.23
C CYS A 975 -2.71 -32.02 14.95
N ASP A 976 -3.37 -31.89 13.80
CA ASP A 976 -2.70 -31.59 12.54
C ASP A 976 -2.73 -30.08 12.27
N PRO A 977 -1.58 -29.37 12.30
CA PRO A 977 -1.53 -27.95 11.99
C PRO A 977 -2.01 -27.61 10.57
N ASN A 978 -1.97 -28.56 9.61
CA ASN A 978 -2.51 -28.33 8.27
C ASN A 978 -4.01 -28.14 8.28
N GLU A 979 -4.72 -28.89 9.13
CA GLU A 979 -6.17 -28.82 9.26
C GLU A 979 -6.57 -27.67 10.19
N GLU A 980 -5.98 -27.59 11.39
CA GLU A 980 -6.35 -26.62 12.42
C GLU A 980 -6.02 -25.16 12.05
N LEU A 981 -5.01 -24.94 11.22
CA LEU A 981 -4.58 -23.61 10.79
C LEU A 981 -4.76 -23.37 9.29
N ALA A 982 -5.55 -24.21 8.59
CA ALA A 982 -5.83 -24.05 7.15
C ALA A 982 -6.28 -22.62 6.80
N ASP A 983 -7.17 -22.05 7.63
CA ASP A 983 -7.74 -20.72 7.41
C ASP A 983 -6.85 -19.57 7.93
N ASN A 984 -5.69 -19.85 8.54
CA ASN A 984 -4.81 -18.80 9.06
C ASN A 984 -4.18 -17.98 7.91
N HIS A 985 -4.31 -16.65 7.98
CA HIS A 985 -3.82 -15.73 6.96
C HIS A 985 -2.33 -15.88 6.68
N TYR A 986 -1.51 -15.86 7.73
CA TYR A 986 -0.05 -15.89 7.58
C TYR A 986 0.44 -17.26 7.11
N ARG A 987 -0.23 -18.34 7.54
CA ARG A 987 0.09 -19.68 7.06
C ARG A 987 -0.14 -19.79 5.55
N ARG A 988 -1.33 -19.39 5.06
CA ARG A 988 -1.62 -19.33 3.62
C ARG A 988 -0.65 -18.42 2.88
N LEU A 989 -0.35 -17.26 3.45
CA LEU A 989 0.61 -16.32 2.88
C LEU A 989 2.00 -16.95 2.68
N TYR A 990 2.52 -17.75 3.62
CA TYR A 990 3.83 -18.40 3.49
C TYR A 990 3.81 -19.67 2.62
N LEU A 991 2.64 -20.21 2.29
CA LEU A 991 2.48 -21.37 1.40
C LEU A 991 2.17 -20.97 -0.05
N GLU A 992 1.41 -19.89 -0.26
CA GLU A 992 0.80 -19.57 -1.55
C GLU A 992 1.44 -18.36 -2.25
N THR A 993 2.19 -17.51 -1.52
CA THR A 993 2.78 -16.30 -2.11
C THR A 993 3.84 -16.66 -3.14
N LEU A 994 3.75 -16.01 -4.32
CA LEU A 994 4.78 -16.12 -5.34
C LEU A 994 6.05 -15.38 -4.85
N PRO A 995 7.23 -16.00 -4.95
CA PRO A 995 8.49 -15.42 -4.48
C PRO A 995 9.02 -14.35 -5.46
N LEU A 996 8.23 -13.29 -5.64
CA LEU A 996 8.53 -12.20 -6.56
C LEU A 996 9.45 -11.19 -5.88
N SER A 997 10.40 -10.63 -6.63
CA SER A 997 11.12 -9.43 -6.19
C SER A 997 10.16 -8.24 -6.10
N MET A 998 10.35 -7.41 -5.08
CA MET A 998 9.63 -6.16 -4.89
C MET A 998 10.61 -5.14 -4.33
N GLN A 999 10.81 -4.05 -5.08
CA GLN A 999 11.48 -2.87 -4.57
C GLN A 999 10.50 -1.70 -4.49
N ALA A 1000 10.26 -1.22 -3.27
CA ALA A 1000 9.38 -0.09 -2.96
C ALA A 1000 10.20 1.13 -2.51
N VAL A 1001 10.00 2.26 -3.18
CA VAL A 1001 10.73 3.50 -2.91
C VAL A 1001 9.74 4.67 -2.80
N GLU A 1002 10.08 5.67 -1.97
CA GLU A 1002 9.29 6.89 -1.92
C GLU A 1002 9.51 7.75 -3.17
N HIS A 1003 8.49 8.52 -3.54
CA HIS A 1003 8.65 9.61 -4.49
C HIS A 1003 7.86 10.82 -4.05
N THR A 1004 8.48 11.67 -3.24
CA THR A 1004 7.86 12.85 -2.63
C THR A 1004 8.59 14.12 -3.08
N ALA A 1005 7.95 15.28 -2.89
CA ALA A 1005 8.57 16.56 -3.23
C ALA A 1005 9.68 16.99 -2.25
N GLN A 1006 10.12 16.10 -1.35
CA GLN A 1006 11.31 16.28 -0.50
C GLN A 1006 12.59 15.78 -1.18
N LEU A 1007 12.45 14.90 -2.17
CA LEU A 1007 13.60 14.42 -2.94
C LEU A 1007 14.19 15.54 -3.79
N THR A 1008 15.51 15.52 -3.97
CA THR A 1008 16.16 16.36 -4.95
C THR A 1008 15.74 15.95 -6.37
N SER A 1009 15.73 16.88 -7.31
CA SER A 1009 15.38 16.59 -8.71
C SER A 1009 16.27 15.51 -9.33
N GLU A 1010 17.54 15.45 -8.93
CA GLU A 1010 18.47 14.38 -9.34
C GLU A 1010 17.98 13.01 -8.84
N ARG A 1011 17.73 12.86 -7.53
CA ARG A 1011 17.30 11.58 -6.96
C ARG A 1011 15.91 11.16 -7.45
N ALA A 1012 14.99 12.11 -7.62
CA ALA A 1012 13.68 11.85 -8.21
C ALA A 1012 13.79 11.32 -9.65
N SER A 1013 14.67 11.92 -10.47
CA SER A 1013 14.94 11.47 -11.84
C SER A 1013 15.57 10.07 -11.87
N GLU A 1014 16.53 9.79 -10.98
CA GLU A 1014 17.13 8.46 -10.83
C GLU A 1014 16.07 7.41 -10.49
N ILE A 1015 15.23 7.65 -9.47
CA ILE A 1015 14.16 6.72 -9.06
C ILE A 1015 13.14 6.51 -10.18
N GLN A 1016 12.78 7.57 -10.91
CA GLN A 1016 11.91 7.45 -12.08
C GLN A 1016 12.52 6.53 -13.13
N LYS A 1017 13.80 6.72 -13.44
CA LYS A 1017 14.52 5.85 -14.37
C LYS A 1017 14.58 4.41 -13.86
N GLU A 1018 14.91 4.20 -12.58
CA GLU A 1018 14.92 2.87 -11.96
C GLU A 1018 13.53 2.20 -12.02
N PHE A 1019 12.45 2.97 -11.90
CA PHE A 1019 11.07 2.47 -12.05
C PHE A 1019 10.72 2.11 -13.49
N TYR A 1020 11.13 2.92 -14.46
CA TYR A 1020 11.02 2.61 -15.88
C TYR A 1020 11.83 1.37 -16.26
N ASP A 1021 13.06 1.25 -15.74
CA ASP A 1021 13.95 0.13 -16.02
C ASP A 1021 13.55 -1.18 -15.30
N GLY A 1022 12.47 -1.16 -14.49
CA GLY A 1022 11.96 -2.33 -13.76
C GLY A 1022 12.78 -2.71 -12.51
N LYS A 1023 13.77 -1.89 -12.12
CA LYS A 1023 14.54 -2.06 -10.88
C LYS A 1023 13.69 -1.71 -9.67
N VAL A 1024 12.94 -0.61 -9.72
CA VAL A 1024 11.92 -0.26 -8.73
C VAL A 1024 10.55 -0.69 -9.25
N ASN A 1025 9.80 -1.44 -8.46
CA ASN A 1025 8.48 -1.96 -8.85
C ASN A 1025 7.34 -1.12 -8.28
N ILE A 1026 7.58 -0.45 -7.15
CA ILE A 1026 6.55 0.28 -6.42
C ILE A 1026 7.05 1.68 -6.08
N LEU A 1027 6.27 2.70 -6.45
CA LEU A 1027 6.48 4.06 -5.97
C LEU A 1027 5.37 4.44 -4.98
N SER A 1028 5.79 4.81 -3.77
CA SER A 1028 4.93 5.41 -2.75
C SER A 1028 5.00 6.92 -2.87
N CYS A 1029 3.94 7.53 -3.39
CA CYS A 1029 3.91 8.89 -3.88
C CYS A 1029 2.98 9.77 -3.04
N SER A 1030 3.34 11.06 -2.93
CA SER A 1030 2.40 12.11 -2.52
C SER A 1030 1.69 12.70 -3.75
N THR A 1031 1.42 14.00 -3.74
CA THR A 1031 0.89 14.75 -4.90
C THR A 1031 1.86 14.86 -6.09
N THR A 1032 3.07 14.29 -6.01
CA THR A 1032 4.14 14.42 -7.03
C THR A 1032 3.79 13.77 -8.35
N PHE A 1033 3.14 12.60 -8.32
CA PHE A 1033 2.63 11.91 -9.51
C PHE A 1033 1.14 12.13 -9.74
N GLU A 1034 0.50 12.92 -8.90
CA GLU A 1034 -0.89 13.33 -9.10
C GLU A 1034 -0.99 14.36 -10.23
N LEU A 1035 -0.02 15.26 -10.35
CA LEU A 1035 0.00 16.36 -11.31
C LEU A 1035 1.02 16.11 -12.42
N GLY A 1036 0.56 16.09 -13.68
CA GLY A 1036 1.31 16.17 -14.95
C GLY A 1036 2.44 15.19 -15.30
N VAL A 1037 3.09 14.48 -14.37
CA VAL A 1037 4.27 13.64 -14.69
C VAL A 1037 3.86 12.34 -15.38
N ASP A 1038 4.43 12.06 -16.55
CA ASP A 1038 4.24 10.78 -17.26
C ASP A 1038 5.07 9.68 -16.60
N VAL A 1039 4.43 8.53 -16.34
CA VAL A 1039 5.04 7.36 -15.66
C VAL A 1039 4.96 6.11 -16.54
N GLY A 1040 4.58 6.27 -17.80
CA GLY A 1040 4.41 5.19 -18.76
C GLY A 1040 3.13 4.38 -18.51
N ASP A 1041 3.16 3.14 -18.99
CA ASP A 1041 1.99 2.26 -19.07
C ASP A 1041 1.73 1.48 -17.80
N LEU A 1042 0.87 2.04 -16.93
CA LEU A 1042 0.44 1.44 -15.67
C LEU A 1042 -0.95 0.84 -15.77
N GLU A 1043 -1.14 -0.35 -15.20
CA GLU A 1043 -2.45 -1.02 -15.10
C GLU A 1043 -3.12 -0.76 -13.76
N THR A 1044 -2.32 -0.54 -12.70
CA THR A 1044 -2.83 -0.52 -11.33
C THR A 1044 -2.40 0.71 -10.55
N VAL A 1045 -3.36 1.30 -9.82
CA VAL A 1045 -3.13 2.37 -8.84
C VAL A 1045 -3.76 1.97 -7.52
N PHE A 1046 -3.05 2.23 -6.41
CA PHE A 1046 -3.56 2.03 -5.06
C PHE A 1046 -3.57 3.34 -4.29
N MET A 1047 -4.73 3.75 -3.79
CA MET A 1047 -4.90 4.91 -2.91
C MET A 1047 -5.02 4.43 -1.47
N ARG A 1048 -4.11 4.86 -0.59
CA ARG A 1048 -4.07 4.47 0.83
C ARG A 1048 -5.08 5.19 1.72
N ASN A 1049 -5.73 6.19 1.16
CA ASN A 1049 -6.81 6.95 1.77
C ASN A 1049 -7.73 7.44 0.65
N VAL A 1050 -8.96 7.80 0.99
CA VAL A 1050 -9.81 8.53 0.04
C VAL A 1050 -9.20 9.92 -0.17
N PRO A 1051 -8.88 10.33 -1.42
CA PRO A 1051 -8.32 11.65 -1.69
C PRO A 1051 -9.24 12.78 -1.21
N PRO A 1052 -8.71 13.99 -0.94
CA PRO A 1052 -9.48 15.07 -0.34
C PRO A 1052 -10.62 15.57 -1.23
N THR A 1053 -10.41 15.56 -2.55
CA THR A 1053 -11.40 16.00 -3.55
C THR A 1053 -11.53 15.01 -4.69
N ALA A 1054 -12.62 15.12 -5.46
CA ALA A 1054 -12.85 14.31 -6.65
C ALA A 1054 -11.83 14.58 -7.77
N ALA A 1055 -11.32 15.82 -7.89
CA ALA A 1055 -10.20 16.14 -8.80
C ALA A 1055 -8.98 15.27 -8.49
N ASN A 1056 -8.57 15.24 -7.23
CA ASN A 1056 -7.41 14.45 -6.80
C ASN A 1056 -7.62 12.96 -7.12
N TYR A 1057 -8.84 12.45 -6.90
CA TYR A 1057 -9.20 11.07 -7.22
C TYR A 1057 -9.05 10.76 -8.71
N ILE A 1058 -9.66 11.56 -9.59
CA ILE A 1058 -9.60 11.35 -11.04
C ILE A 1058 -8.18 11.49 -11.56
N GLN A 1059 -7.42 12.46 -11.07
CA GLN A 1059 -6.03 12.68 -11.46
C GLN A 1059 -5.13 11.48 -11.11
N ARG A 1060 -5.33 10.89 -9.91
CA ARG A 1060 -4.59 9.70 -9.46
C ARG A 1060 -5.04 8.43 -10.15
N ALA A 1061 -6.36 8.19 -10.24
CA ALA A 1061 -6.94 7.04 -10.93
C ALA A 1061 -6.57 7.03 -12.43
N GLY A 1062 -6.58 8.21 -13.06
CA GLY A 1062 -6.21 8.42 -14.45
C GLY A 1062 -4.71 8.24 -14.75
N ARG A 1063 -3.88 7.82 -13.77
CA ARG A 1063 -2.50 7.39 -14.01
C ARG A 1063 -2.41 5.97 -14.54
N ALA A 1064 -3.43 5.14 -14.31
CA ALA A 1064 -3.55 3.84 -14.93
C ALA A 1064 -4.44 3.88 -16.18
N GLY A 1065 -4.11 3.06 -17.18
CA GLY A 1065 -4.90 2.92 -18.41
C GLY A 1065 -4.74 4.05 -19.42
N ARG A 1066 -3.58 4.74 -19.48
CA ARG A 1066 -3.35 5.86 -20.41
C ARG A 1066 -2.97 5.44 -21.83
N ARG A 1067 -2.07 4.46 -22.01
CA ARG A 1067 -1.67 3.95 -23.35
C ARG A 1067 -1.76 2.42 -23.46
N THR A 1068 -2.09 1.74 -22.36
CA THR A 1068 -2.17 0.28 -22.32
C THR A 1068 -3.31 -0.28 -23.16
N SER A 1069 -3.10 -1.46 -23.73
CA SER A 1069 -4.14 -2.34 -24.30
C SER A 1069 -4.88 -3.17 -23.22
N SER A 1070 -4.87 -2.68 -21.98
CA SER A 1070 -5.38 -3.36 -20.79
C SER A 1070 -6.21 -2.40 -19.93
N THR A 1071 -7.22 -2.96 -19.26
CA THR A 1071 -8.15 -2.26 -18.37
C THR A 1071 -7.45 -1.84 -17.08
N ALA A 1072 -7.64 -0.60 -16.67
CA ALA A 1072 -7.06 -0.11 -15.42
C ALA A 1072 -7.80 -0.68 -14.20
N TYR A 1073 -7.08 -0.89 -13.10
CA TYR A 1073 -7.64 -1.30 -11.82
C TYR A 1073 -7.18 -0.37 -10.69
N VAL A 1074 -8.14 0.25 -10.02
CA VAL A 1074 -7.92 1.26 -8.98
C VAL A 1074 -8.43 0.73 -7.64
N LEU A 1075 -7.51 0.53 -6.69
CA LEU A 1075 -7.86 0.17 -5.32
C LEU A 1075 -7.86 1.43 -4.44
N THR A 1076 -8.88 1.61 -3.62
CA THR A 1076 -8.98 2.71 -2.65
C THR A 1076 -9.27 2.19 -1.26
N PHE A 1077 -8.41 2.50 -0.30
CA PHE A 1077 -8.62 2.20 1.11
C PHE A 1077 -9.22 3.42 1.82
N ALA A 1078 -10.41 3.28 2.38
CA ALA A 1078 -11.07 4.26 3.22
C ALA A 1078 -10.62 4.10 4.68
N GLN A 1079 -9.84 5.05 5.17
CA GLN A 1079 -9.37 5.07 6.55
C GLN A 1079 -10.52 5.37 7.51
N ARG A 1080 -10.28 5.24 8.81
CA ARG A 1080 -11.24 5.60 9.87
C ARG A 1080 -11.34 7.12 10.03
N ARG A 1081 -11.79 7.81 8.99
CA ARG A 1081 -12.04 9.26 8.93
C ARG A 1081 -13.45 9.49 8.42
N SER A 1082 -14.13 10.51 8.94
CA SER A 1082 -15.51 10.83 8.50
C SER A 1082 -15.61 11.08 7.00
N HIS A 1083 -14.59 11.74 6.43
CA HIS A 1083 -14.45 11.97 4.98
C HIS A 1083 -14.44 10.65 4.21
N ASP A 1084 -13.47 9.78 4.51
CA ASP A 1084 -13.29 8.49 3.86
C ASP A 1084 -14.53 7.59 3.96
N PHE A 1085 -15.17 7.52 5.14
CA PHE A 1085 -16.37 6.69 5.32
C PHE A 1085 -17.59 7.24 4.57
N SER A 1086 -17.72 8.56 4.45
CA SER A 1086 -18.80 9.17 3.66
C SER A 1086 -18.66 8.81 2.18
N HIS A 1087 -17.44 8.88 1.64
CA HIS A 1087 -17.18 8.48 0.26
C HIS A 1087 -17.21 6.96 0.05
N TYR A 1088 -16.87 6.17 1.06
CA TYR A 1088 -17.10 4.72 1.02
C TYR A 1088 -18.61 4.39 1.01
N ALA A 1089 -19.45 5.17 1.70
CA ALA A 1089 -20.89 4.99 1.66
C ALA A 1089 -21.45 5.22 0.23
N GLU A 1090 -20.95 6.23 -0.47
CA GLU A 1090 -21.36 6.59 -1.84
C GLU A 1090 -20.15 6.73 -2.81
N PRO A 1091 -19.51 5.60 -3.21
CA PRO A 1091 -18.26 5.66 -3.98
C PRO A 1091 -18.45 6.23 -5.39
N LEU A 1092 -19.64 6.08 -5.98
CA LEU A 1092 -19.94 6.61 -7.31
C LEU A 1092 -19.77 8.14 -7.39
N ARG A 1093 -20.00 8.85 -6.27
CA ARG A 1093 -19.92 10.32 -6.24
C ARG A 1093 -18.49 10.84 -6.47
N ILE A 1094 -17.48 10.20 -5.87
CA ILE A 1094 -16.08 10.63 -6.04
C ILE A 1094 -15.50 10.19 -7.39
N ILE A 1095 -15.98 9.07 -7.94
CA ILE A 1095 -15.58 8.58 -9.27
C ILE A 1095 -16.14 9.52 -10.37
N ARG A 1096 -17.42 9.96 -10.25
CA ARG A 1096 -18.06 10.86 -11.23
C ARG A 1096 -17.36 12.21 -11.41
N GLY A 1097 -16.68 12.72 -10.38
CA GLY A 1097 -15.89 13.93 -10.54
C GLY A 1097 -16.63 15.26 -10.43
N GLU A 1098 -17.80 15.33 -9.79
CA GLU A 1098 -18.51 16.61 -9.62
C GLU A 1098 -17.71 17.57 -8.71
N ILE A 1099 -17.26 18.70 -9.27
CA ILE A 1099 -16.51 19.75 -8.56
C ILE A 1099 -17.30 21.04 -8.62
N ARG A 1100 -17.56 21.64 -7.45
CA ARG A 1100 -18.18 22.96 -7.35
C ARG A 1100 -17.09 24.04 -7.41
N PRO A 1101 -17.25 25.07 -8.27
CA PRO A 1101 -16.26 26.14 -8.45
C PRO A 1101 -16.10 27.06 -7.24
#